data_AF-A0AAE5XM55-F1
#
_entry.id   AF-A0AAE5XM55-F1
#
_cell.length_a   1.000
_cell.length_b   1.000
_cell.length_c   1.000
_cell.angle_alpha   90.00
_cell.angle_beta   90.00
_cell.angle_gamma   90.00
#
_symmetry.space_group_name_H-M   'P 1'
#
loop_
_entity.id
_entity.type
_entity.pdbx_description
1 polymer ?
#
loop_
_entity_poly.entity_id
_entity_poly.type
_entity_poly.pdbx_seq_one_letter_code
_entity_poly.pdbx_strand_id
1 'polypeptide(L)'
;MKVCPICSTDFPQGDYCPADGATLVDKQRRDPLIGKMLKDMYRIESRLAEGGMSLVYVARQLSLDRLVVVKLLRAGMDDHDFIQLFFREARIASQLNHPNVMHVIDFGNTDDGMMYLVVEYLRGENLSDLVEKRSGLPLENVVWLLEQIGAGLQAAHQMNIVHRDLKPGNIIVARVSGDHSVAKLLDFGISKPLGEGDLKYTRLGMVMGTPGYLAPEQIEGARNIDKRADIYALGAILYFCITGERPYTGESPQDIMNRQCAGPPPALRENRLTDARNKALEPVILKAMALSPDDRYPDAQAMVRDIQNRAHAAIAEYSKAMEMAPPNPDVYQFIFYGEIRGDVELQDTQEKLKAALGLSDAACARLFSGKRVVVKKNLSLGKAKKYDEAFQAAGALGQIEEMDTATRIDPAHSMDERSMSQPIVVVASTLAEPMHLGSQPHPFGVQRYTHPVAPTLDEDEATTVVAPGTLPTMAPGMATAAGQSAQRRMPLWLGLTALIVILLGVGYAVPVVRYSVADGYAELTGWQAPRGVSENRVALGMSAAFSGGARELGRAMQLGVDVRIREINEQGGIHGRYIELRALDDGYEPAAAHQNVEKFMQPDGVFAMLGNVGTPTAETILPVALKDRMIVFGTFSGAALLRKSPPERYVFNYRASYEDETNALIRYFIEEQDVDPRMIAVFYQDDGYGQDGLKGVEDALSDYGVRPHEIAKFSYQRNTAQIEGAAQGMLGRLSEIQAVVAISTYTASARLTKRLRQAGFTGPFANVSFVGARALAEQFKELGVEYGEGVVVSQVVPPFDSYATGVLRYREALSRFYPNEQPDFISLEGYIVATLFFHALERAGRHFDTESLVDTLESFDGVDLGIGETITFRASDHQGSHRVWGTQLNRDGAFEAVRLSKKETL
;
A
#
# COMPACT_ATOMS: atom_id res chain seq x y z
N MET A 1 -32.93 -3.80 -45.32
CA MET A 1 -32.91 -5.18 -44.78
C MET A 1 -32.27 -5.09 -43.42
N LYS A 2 -33.01 -5.51 -42.39
CA LYS A 2 -32.49 -5.58 -41.04
C LYS A 2 -32.14 -7.03 -40.69
N VAL A 3 -31.37 -7.23 -39.63
CA VAL A 3 -30.98 -8.54 -39.12
C VAL A 3 -31.14 -8.55 -37.60
N CYS A 4 -31.54 -9.68 -37.02
CA CYS A 4 -31.49 -9.83 -35.57
C CYS A 4 -30.04 -9.99 -35.11
N PRO A 5 -29.53 -9.21 -34.12
CA PRO A 5 -28.18 -9.39 -33.62
C PRO A 5 -27.96 -10.71 -32.85
N ILE A 6 -29.04 -11.33 -32.34
CA ILE A 6 -28.98 -12.61 -31.60
C ILE A 6 -29.14 -13.79 -32.57
N CYS A 7 -30.35 -14.11 -33.03
CA CYS A 7 -30.57 -15.28 -33.90
C CYS A 7 -30.04 -15.13 -35.34
N SER A 8 -29.45 -13.99 -35.72
CA SER A 8 -28.87 -13.70 -37.05
C SER A 8 -29.82 -13.89 -38.25
N THR A 9 -31.13 -13.99 -38.01
CA THR A 9 -32.15 -14.07 -39.06
C THR A 9 -32.32 -12.71 -39.75
N ASP A 10 -32.37 -12.71 -41.08
CA ASP A 10 -32.69 -11.52 -41.89
C ASP A 10 -34.19 -11.23 -41.87
N PHE A 11 -34.54 -9.95 -41.72
CA PHE A 11 -35.91 -9.44 -41.79
C PHE A 11 -36.02 -8.32 -42.83
N PRO A 12 -37.06 -8.32 -43.69
CA PRO A 12 -37.24 -7.25 -44.67
C PRO A 12 -37.51 -5.91 -43.97
N GLN A 13 -38.30 -5.93 -42.89
CA GLN A 13 -38.76 -4.78 -42.11
C GLN A 13 -39.15 -5.21 -40.68
N GLY A 14 -39.37 -4.24 -39.78
CA GLY A 14 -39.70 -4.44 -38.37
C GLY A 14 -38.63 -3.88 -37.43
N ASP A 15 -38.96 -3.72 -36.14
CA ASP A 15 -38.04 -3.15 -35.15
C ASP A 15 -37.55 -4.13 -34.09
N TYR A 16 -38.25 -5.25 -33.88
CA TYR A 16 -37.90 -6.29 -32.91
C TYR A 16 -38.03 -7.69 -33.52
N CYS A 17 -37.19 -8.62 -33.10
CA CYS A 17 -37.23 -10.00 -33.60
C CYS A 17 -38.40 -10.80 -33.00
N PRO A 18 -39.22 -11.50 -33.81
CA PRO A 18 -40.32 -12.32 -33.30
C PRO A 18 -39.90 -13.54 -32.47
N ALA A 19 -38.63 -13.97 -32.54
CA ALA A 19 -38.13 -15.19 -31.89
C ALA A 19 -37.45 -14.93 -30.55
N ASP A 20 -36.73 -13.81 -30.40
CA ASP A 20 -35.90 -13.49 -29.24
C ASP A 20 -36.14 -12.07 -28.66
N GLY A 21 -37.00 -11.27 -29.30
CA GLY A 21 -37.35 -9.92 -28.86
C GLY A 21 -36.30 -8.83 -29.14
N ALA A 22 -35.11 -9.17 -29.64
CA ALA A 22 -34.02 -8.20 -29.80
C ALA A 22 -34.28 -7.18 -30.92
N THR A 23 -33.82 -5.95 -30.71
CA THR A 23 -33.96 -4.86 -31.67
C THR A 23 -33.25 -5.16 -32.99
N LEU A 24 -33.97 -5.06 -34.11
CA LEU A 24 -33.47 -5.39 -35.44
C LEU A 24 -32.62 -4.25 -36.01
N VAL A 25 -31.36 -4.55 -36.35
CA VAL A 25 -30.36 -3.57 -36.82
C VAL A 25 -30.18 -3.62 -38.33
N ASP A 26 -29.87 -2.48 -38.97
CA ASP A 26 -29.63 -2.45 -40.42
C ASP A 26 -28.37 -3.23 -40.80
N LYS A 27 -28.51 -4.13 -41.79
CA LYS A 27 -27.46 -5.05 -42.23
C LYS A 27 -26.20 -4.36 -42.76
N GLN A 28 -26.31 -3.08 -43.15
CA GLN A 28 -25.20 -2.24 -43.61
C GLN A 28 -24.43 -1.54 -42.47
N ARG A 29 -24.92 -1.57 -41.23
CA ARG A 29 -24.27 -0.97 -40.04
C ARG A 29 -23.51 -1.97 -39.17
N ARG A 30 -23.58 -3.27 -39.47
CA ARG A 30 -22.82 -4.31 -38.77
C ARG A 30 -21.40 -4.37 -39.34
N ASP A 31 -20.39 -4.18 -38.48
CA ASP A 31 -19.00 -4.51 -38.84
C ASP A 31 -18.93 -6.01 -39.19
N PRO A 32 -18.52 -6.39 -40.42
CA PRO A 32 -18.61 -7.76 -40.92
C PRO A 32 -17.65 -8.72 -40.20
N LEU A 33 -16.72 -8.21 -39.39
CA LEU A 33 -15.82 -9.02 -38.58
C LEU A 33 -16.45 -9.39 -37.23
N ILE A 34 -17.50 -8.71 -36.74
CA ILE A 34 -18.13 -9.04 -35.45
C ILE A 34 -18.90 -10.35 -35.53
N GLY A 35 -18.44 -11.34 -34.74
CA GLY A 35 -18.86 -12.73 -34.77
C GLY A 35 -18.01 -13.64 -35.66
N LYS A 36 -17.04 -13.11 -36.42
CA LYS A 36 -16.15 -13.91 -37.27
C LYS A 36 -15.17 -14.72 -36.41
N MET A 37 -14.90 -15.95 -36.86
CA MET A 37 -13.85 -16.81 -36.32
C MET A 37 -12.52 -16.58 -37.04
N LEU A 38 -11.41 -16.55 -36.29
CA LEU A 38 -10.04 -16.52 -36.82
C LEU A 38 -9.34 -17.84 -36.44
N LYS A 39 -8.95 -18.63 -37.45
CA LYS A 39 -8.44 -20.02 -37.33
C LYS A 39 -9.25 -20.91 -36.36
N ASP A 40 -10.57 -20.70 -36.27
CA ASP A 40 -11.48 -21.34 -35.31
C ASP A 40 -11.14 -21.20 -33.81
N MET A 41 -10.06 -20.49 -33.45
CA MET A 41 -9.63 -20.29 -32.06
C MET A 41 -10.14 -19.00 -31.44
N TYR A 42 -10.26 -17.91 -32.23
CA TYR A 42 -10.65 -16.59 -31.72
C TYR A 42 -11.95 -16.11 -32.35
N ARG A 43 -12.94 -15.76 -31.52
CA ARG A 43 -14.20 -15.16 -31.97
C ARG A 43 -14.17 -13.65 -31.68
N ILE A 44 -14.28 -12.81 -32.71
CA ILE A 44 -14.36 -11.36 -32.54
C ILE A 44 -15.70 -10.99 -31.87
N GLU A 45 -15.65 -10.30 -30.73
CA GLU A 45 -16.83 -9.87 -29.96
C GLU A 45 -17.20 -8.42 -30.22
N SER A 46 -16.22 -7.50 -30.20
CA SER A 46 -16.45 -6.07 -30.39
C SER A 46 -15.22 -5.34 -30.94
N ARG A 47 -15.43 -4.15 -31.51
CA ARG A 47 -14.35 -3.27 -31.98
C ARG A 47 -13.92 -2.35 -30.84
N LEU A 48 -12.61 -2.31 -30.57
CA LEU A 48 -12.01 -1.54 -29.48
C LEU A 48 -11.46 -0.18 -29.98
N ALA A 49 -10.74 -0.19 -31.10
CA ALA A 49 -10.12 1.02 -31.65
C ALA A 49 -9.88 0.90 -33.16
N GLU A 50 -9.59 2.04 -33.79
CA GLU A 50 -9.25 2.16 -35.20
C GLU A 50 -7.96 2.99 -35.36
N GLY A 51 -6.87 2.35 -35.75
CA GLY A 51 -5.58 2.99 -36.01
C GLY A 51 -5.33 3.24 -37.50
N GLY A 52 -4.24 3.93 -37.82
CA GLY A 52 -3.87 4.20 -39.23
C GLY A 52 -3.66 2.93 -40.04
N MET A 53 -2.86 1.97 -39.52
CA MET A 53 -2.55 0.72 -40.22
C MET A 53 -3.47 -0.46 -39.86
N SER A 54 -4.06 -0.46 -38.66
CA SER A 54 -4.75 -1.63 -38.11
C SER A 54 -6.09 -1.30 -37.46
N LEU A 55 -6.99 -2.28 -37.49
CA LEU A 55 -8.23 -2.30 -36.71
C LEU A 55 -8.00 -3.13 -35.44
N VAL A 56 -8.52 -2.70 -34.30
CA VAL A 56 -8.31 -3.36 -33.01
C VAL A 56 -9.65 -3.84 -32.46
N TYR A 57 -9.73 -5.12 -32.12
CA TYR A 57 -10.95 -5.79 -31.63
C TYR A 57 -10.72 -6.49 -30.29
N VAL A 58 -11.76 -6.59 -29.48
CA VAL A 58 -11.84 -7.58 -28.40
C VAL A 58 -12.35 -8.88 -29.00
N ALA A 59 -11.70 -9.99 -28.67
CA ALA A 59 -12.10 -11.33 -29.09
C ALA A 59 -12.03 -12.30 -27.91
N ARG A 60 -12.72 -13.44 -28.04
CA ARG A 60 -12.67 -14.55 -27.10
C ARG A 60 -11.85 -15.70 -27.67
N GLN A 61 -10.81 -16.12 -26.95
CA GLN A 61 -10.07 -17.34 -27.24
C GLN A 61 -10.89 -18.54 -26.71
N LEU A 62 -11.49 -19.31 -27.62
CA LEU A 62 -12.47 -20.35 -27.28
C LEU A 62 -11.87 -21.51 -26.47
N SER A 63 -10.60 -21.85 -26.68
CA SER A 63 -9.92 -22.96 -26.00
C SER A 63 -9.66 -22.72 -24.50
N LEU A 64 -9.75 -21.48 -24.04
CA LEU A 64 -9.48 -21.07 -22.64
C LEU A 64 -10.57 -20.14 -22.06
N ASP A 65 -11.69 -19.98 -22.78
CA ASP A 65 -12.80 -19.05 -22.51
C ASP A 65 -12.40 -17.65 -21.98
N ARG A 66 -11.31 -17.08 -22.53
CA ARG A 66 -10.75 -15.80 -22.08
C ARG A 66 -10.83 -14.72 -23.15
N LEU A 67 -10.92 -13.46 -22.71
CA LEU A 67 -10.79 -12.31 -23.59
C LEU A 67 -9.32 -12.10 -23.99
N VAL A 68 -9.12 -11.69 -25.23
CA VAL A 68 -7.85 -11.28 -25.84
C VAL A 68 -8.11 -10.05 -26.71
N VAL A 69 -7.07 -9.27 -27.01
CA VAL A 69 -7.14 -8.20 -28.02
C VAL A 69 -6.55 -8.72 -29.33
N VAL A 70 -7.21 -8.44 -30.44
CA VAL A 70 -6.77 -8.80 -31.79
C VAL A 70 -6.58 -7.54 -32.63
N LYS A 71 -5.34 -7.32 -33.07
CA LYS A 71 -4.92 -6.25 -33.97
C LYS A 71 -4.88 -6.83 -35.39
N LEU A 72 -5.76 -6.37 -36.27
CA LEU A 72 -5.89 -6.81 -37.67
C LEU A 72 -5.32 -5.75 -38.60
N LEU A 73 -4.50 -6.14 -39.58
CA LEU A 73 -4.02 -5.24 -40.63
C LEU A 73 -5.18 -4.86 -41.57
N ARG A 74 -5.27 -3.58 -41.98
CA ARG A 74 -6.35 -3.13 -42.88
C ARG A 74 -6.22 -3.76 -44.28
N ALA A 75 -7.36 -4.05 -44.92
CA ALA A 75 -7.39 -4.42 -46.33
C ALA A 75 -6.86 -3.26 -47.21
N GLY A 76 -6.04 -3.57 -48.22
CA GLY A 76 -5.33 -2.58 -49.04
C GLY A 76 -4.03 -2.06 -48.41
N MET A 77 -3.58 -2.63 -47.30
CA MET A 77 -2.27 -2.40 -46.68
C MET A 77 -1.43 -3.69 -46.70
N ASP A 78 -1.69 -4.53 -47.70
CA ASP A 78 -1.07 -5.81 -48.03
C ASP A 78 0.28 -5.67 -48.77
N ASP A 79 0.85 -4.46 -48.82
CA ASP A 79 2.21 -4.24 -49.30
C ASP A 79 3.20 -5.01 -48.41
N HIS A 80 4.19 -5.60 -49.07
CA HIS A 80 5.20 -6.47 -48.47
C HIS A 80 5.92 -5.77 -47.30
N ASP A 81 6.19 -4.48 -47.43
CA ASP A 81 6.91 -3.69 -46.43
C ASP A 81 6.06 -3.48 -45.17
N PHE A 82 4.76 -3.21 -45.29
CA PHE A 82 3.85 -3.09 -44.14
C PHE A 82 3.64 -4.44 -43.43
N ILE A 83 3.52 -5.52 -44.21
CA ILE A 83 3.44 -6.88 -43.67
C ILE A 83 4.72 -7.23 -42.89
N GLN A 84 5.91 -6.95 -43.45
CA GLN A 84 7.17 -7.20 -42.74
C GLN A 84 7.30 -6.37 -41.45
N LEU A 85 6.91 -5.10 -41.45
CA LEU A 85 6.90 -4.27 -40.24
C LEU A 85 5.99 -4.86 -39.15
N PHE A 86 4.78 -5.30 -39.51
CA PHE A 86 3.81 -5.91 -38.59
C PHE A 86 4.31 -7.23 -37.99
N PHE A 87 4.89 -8.13 -38.81
CA PHE A 87 5.53 -9.35 -38.30
C PHE A 87 6.75 -9.06 -37.42
N ARG A 88 7.51 -8.00 -37.72
CA ARG A 88 8.71 -7.62 -36.95
C ARG A 88 8.35 -7.03 -35.59
N GLU A 89 7.26 -6.27 -35.51
CA GLU A 89 6.65 -5.80 -34.26
C GLU A 89 6.22 -6.98 -33.38
N ALA A 90 5.39 -7.88 -33.93
CA ALA A 90 4.94 -9.10 -33.26
C ALA A 90 6.10 -9.97 -32.74
N ARG A 91 7.13 -10.18 -33.58
CA ARG A 91 8.31 -11.02 -33.25
C ARG A 91 9.21 -10.39 -32.18
N ILE A 92 9.28 -9.06 -32.09
CA ILE A 92 10.09 -8.39 -31.06
C ILE A 92 9.33 -8.35 -29.73
N ALA A 93 8.05 -8.02 -29.73
CA ALA A 93 7.23 -8.04 -28.52
C ALA A 93 7.10 -9.47 -27.92
N SER A 94 7.02 -10.52 -28.75
CA SER A 94 6.98 -11.90 -28.25
C SER A 94 8.30 -12.42 -27.65
N GLN A 95 9.43 -11.71 -27.86
CA GLN A 95 10.70 -12.00 -27.19
C GLN A 95 10.81 -11.32 -25.81
N LEU A 96 9.93 -10.36 -25.49
CA LEU A 96 9.96 -9.57 -24.26
C LEU A 96 8.99 -10.10 -23.21
N ASN A 97 9.45 -11.07 -22.40
CA ASN A 97 8.70 -11.53 -21.23
C ASN A 97 9.03 -10.67 -19.99
N HIS A 98 8.24 -9.62 -19.74
CA HIS A 98 8.40 -8.72 -18.61
C HIS A 98 7.04 -8.21 -18.10
N PRO A 99 6.78 -8.09 -16.77
CA PRO A 99 5.47 -7.69 -16.25
C PRO A 99 4.98 -6.34 -16.80
N ASN A 100 5.89 -5.38 -17.00
CA ASN A 100 5.57 -4.05 -17.54
C ASN A 100 5.64 -3.93 -19.07
N VAL A 101 5.61 -5.05 -19.79
CA VAL A 101 5.44 -5.12 -21.26
C VAL A 101 4.15 -5.88 -21.58
N MET A 102 3.47 -5.52 -22.66
CA MET A 102 2.32 -6.27 -23.17
C MET A 102 2.76 -7.62 -23.77
N HIS A 103 2.14 -8.69 -23.29
CA HIS A 103 2.41 -10.06 -23.73
C HIS A 103 1.68 -10.39 -25.05
N VAL A 104 2.46 -10.82 -26.05
CA VAL A 104 1.97 -11.39 -27.31
C VAL A 104 1.61 -12.86 -27.11
N ILE A 105 0.39 -13.24 -27.50
CA ILE A 105 -0.15 -14.59 -27.33
C ILE A 105 0.04 -15.43 -28.62
N ASP A 106 -0.28 -14.85 -29.78
CA ASP A 106 -0.33 -15.55 -31.07
C ASP A 106 -0.26 -14.54 -32.23
N PHE A 107 0.13 -14.97 -33.42
CA PHE A 107 0.17 -14.14 -34.63
C PHE A 107 0.05 -14.99 -35.89
N GLY A 108 -0.45 -14.41 -36.99
CA GLY A 108 -0.45 -15.07 -38.30
C GLY A 108 -1.48 -14.50 -39.26
N ASN A 109 -1.84 -15.30 -40.26
CA ASN A 109 -2.88 -14.99 -41.25
C ASN A 109 -4.12 -15.89 -41.08
N THR A 110 -5.26 -15.42 -41.58
CA THR A 110 -6.41 -16.28 -41.91
C THR A 110 -6.30 -16.86 -43.32
N ASP A 111 -7.19 -17.79 -43.66
CA ASP A 111 -7.27 -18.40 -45.01
C ASP A 111 -7.70 -17.39 -46.09
N ASP A 112 -8.45 -16.36 -45.71
CA ASP A 112 -8.75 -15.19 -46.55
C ASP A 112 -7.70 -14.06 -46.45
N GLY A 113 -6.48 -14.39 -45.98
CA GLY A 113 -5.29 -13.55 -46.08
C GLY A 113 -5.16 -12.42 -45.05
N MET A 114 -6.09 -12.28 -44.10
CA MET A 114 -6.03 -11.19 -43.11
C MET A 114 -4.91 -11.46 -42.10
N MET A 115 -3.94 -10.55 -42.00
CA MET A 115 -2.87 -10.61 -40.99
C MET A 115 -3.38 -10.13 -39.63
N TYR A 116 -3.13 -10.91 -38.58
CA TYR A 116 -3.54 -10.62 -37.21
C TYR A 116 -2.43 -10.86 -36.18
N LEU A 117 -2.51 -10.10 -35.08
CA LEU A 117 -1.68 -10.21 -33.87
C LEU A 117 -2.62 -10.29 -32.67
N VAL A 118 -2.42 -11.28 -31.80
CA VAL A 118 -3.21 -11.52 -30.59
C VAL A 118 -2.36 -11.18 -29.36
N VAL A 119 -2.89 -10.36 -28.47
CA VAL A 119 -2.23 -9.91 -27.23
C VAL A 119 -3.18 -10.05 -26.04
N GLU A 120 -2.61 -9.99 -24.82
CA GLU A 120 -3.40 -10.03 -23.59
C GLU A 120 -4.47 -8.90 -23.52
N TYR A 121 -5.66 -9.24 -23.01
CA TYR A 121 -6.71 -8.24 -22.77
C TYR A 121 -6.51 -7.55 -21.42
N LEU A 122 -6.09 -6.29 -21.47
CA LEU A 122 -5.81 -5.46 -20.31
C LEU A 122 -7.03 -4.60 -19.94
N ARG A 123 -7.53 -4.76 -18.72
CA ARG A 123 -8.63 -3.96 -18.15
C ARG A 123 -8.06 -2.67 -17.56
N GLY A 124 -7.97 -1.61 -18.36
CA GLY A 124 -7.30 -0.38 -17.93
C GLY A 124 -7.61 0.84 -18.80
N GLU A 125 -7.00 1.96 -18.44
CA GLU A 125 -7.04 3.21 -19.21
C GLU A 125 -5.63 3.54 -19.73
N ASN A 126 -5.55 4.19 -20.90
CA ASN A 126 -4.27 4.68 -21.41
C ASN A 126 -3.80 5.92 -20.63
N LEU A 127 -2.50 6.17 -20.62
CA LEU A 127 -1.91 7.23 -19.81
C LEU A 127 -2.30 8.65 -20.27
N SER A 128 -2.65 8.85 -21.54
CA SER A 128 -3.15 10.15 -22.03
C SER A 128 -4.48 10.48 -21.37
N ASP A 129 -5.48 9.60 -21.51
CA ASP A 129 -6.82 9.77 -20.92
C ASP A 129 -6.74 9.99 -19.40
N LEU A 130 -5.91 9.19 -18.72
CA LEU A 130 -5.74 9.25 -17.27
C LEU A 130 -5.15 10.59 -16.78
N VAL A 131 -4.11 11.08 -17.45
CA VAL A 131 -3.43 12.34 -17.09
C VAL A 131 -4.29 13.54 -17.48
N GLU A 132 -4.96 13.50 -18.62
CA GLU A 132 -5.88 14.55 -19.07
C GLU A 132 -7.09 14.69 -18.12
N LYS A 133 -7.70 13.56 -17.69
CA LYS A 133 -8.77 13.54 -16.69
C LYS A 133 -8.37 14.11 -15.32
N ARG A 134 -7.08 14.04 -14.96
CA ARG A 134 -6.56 14.47 -13.64
C ARG A 134 -5.83 15.82 -13.68
N SER A 135 -5.55 16.36 -14.87
CA SER A 135 -4.75 17.57 -15.08
C SER A 135 -3.37 17.47 -14.39
N GLY A 136 -2.67 16.38 -14.70
CA GLY A 136 -1.42 15.96 -14.04
C GLY A 136 -1.64 14.96 -12.91
N LEU A 137 -0.56 14.52 -12.26
CA LEU A 137 -0.53 13.47 -11.25
C LEU A 137 0.30 13.91 -10.01
N PRO A 138 -0.07 13.49 -8.78
CA PRO A 138 0.74 13.72 -7.59
C PRO A 138 2.03 12.89 -7.62
N LEU A 139 3.04 13.34 -6.87
CA LEU A 139 4.41 12.85 -6.94
C LEU A 139 4.56 11.33 -6.80
N GLU A 140 3.85 10.68 -5.87
CA GLU A 140 4.00 9.23 -5.68
C GLU A 140 3.44 8.44 -6.89
N ASN A 141 2.37 8.92 -7.52
CA ASN A 141 1.83 8.32 -8.74
C ASN A 141 2.76 8.51 -9.94
N VAL A 142 3.49 9.63 -10.01
CA VAL A 142 4.53 9.86 -11.01
C VAL A 142 5.69 8.88 -10.80
N VAL A 143 6.20 8.73 -9.57
CA VAL A 143 7.30 7.79 -9.24
C VAL A 143 6.88 6.35 -9.58
N TRP A 144 5.74 5.90 -9.05
CA TRP A 144 5.20 4.54 -9.24
C TRP A 144 5.03 4.13 -10.70
N LEU A 145 4.60 5.08 -11.54
CA LEU A 145 4.41 4.89 -12.97
C LEU A 145 5.76 4.83 -13.71
N LEU A 146 6.63 5.80 -13.47
CA LEU A 146 7.92 5.93 -14.16
C LEU A 146 8.88 4.80 -13.80
N GLU A 147 8.82 4.26 -12.57
CA GLU A 147 9.59 3.09 -12.15
C GLU A 147 9.24 1.84 -12.96
N GLN A 148 7.95 1.50 -13.05
CA GLN A 148 7.47 0.36 -13.83
C GLN A 148 7.74 0.48 -15.33
N ILE A 149 7.47 1.66 -15.90
CA ILE A 149 7.73 1.91 -17.32
C ILE A 149 9.23 1.92 -17.60
N GLY A 150 10.05 2.48 -16.71
CA GLY A 150 11.50 2.40 -16.78
C GLY A 150 12.03 0.97 -16.72
N ALA A 151 11.45 0.09 -15.89
CA ALA A 151 11.81 -1.32 -15.83
C ALA A 151 11.48 -2.07 -17.15
N GLY A 152 10.28 -1.89 -17.69
CA GLY A 152 9.89 -2.48 -18.98
C GLY A 152 10.76 -1.99 -20.15
N LEU A 153 11.12 -0.70 -20.14
CA LEU A 153 12.00 -0.09 -21.14
C LEU A 153 13.44 -0.59 -21.02
N GLN A 154 13.94 -0.73 -19.78
CA GLN A 154 15.26 -1.29 -19.47
C GLN A 154 15.41 -2.75 -19.95
N ALA A 155 14.37 -3.57 -19.78
CA ALA A 155 14.35 -4.95 -20.28
C ALA A 155 14.47 -5.02 -21.81
N ALA A 156 13.77 -4.13 -22.53
CA ALA A 156 13.92 -4.00 -23.98
C ALA A 156 15.33 -3.54 -24.38
N HIS A 157 15.87 -2.52 -23.70
CA HIS A 157 17.22 -2.00 -23.95
C HIS A 157 18.31 -3.05 -23.74
N GLN A 158 18.18 -3.94 -22.75
CA GLN A 158 19.10 -5.07 -22.54
C GLN A 158 19.12 -6.06 -23.71
N MET A 159 18.02 -6.19 -24.45
CA MET A 159 17.90 -7.01 -25.65
C MET A 159 18.22 -6.24 -26.95
N ASN A 160 18.77 -5.03 -26.84
CA ASN A 160 19.03 -4.08 -27.95
C ASN A 160 17.77 -3.65 -28.73
N ILE A 161 16.60 -3.71 -28.08
CA ILE A 161 15.32 -3.28 -28.64
C ILE A 161 15.05 -1.85 -28.15
N VAL A 162 14.88 -0.91 -29.09
CA VAL A 162 14.54 0.50 -28.83
C VAL A 162 13.08 0.73 -29.20
N HIS A 163 12.31 1.42 -28.36
CA HIS A 163 10.85 1.57 -28.51
C HIS A 163 10.46 2.56 -29.62
N ARG A 164 11.18 3.68 -29.76
CA ARG A 164 11.14 4.65 -30.88
C ARG A 164 9.83 5.43 -31.13
N ASP A 165 8.67 5.02 -30.64
CA ASP A 165 7.41 5.80 -30.62
C ASP A 165 6.75 5.77 -29.23
N LEU A 166 7.59 5.90 -28.19
CA LEU A 166 7.18 5.91 -26.80
C LEU A 166 6.39 7.19 -26.50
N LYS A 167 5.16 7.04 -25.96
CA LYS A 167 4.20 8.13 -25.71
C LYS A 167 3.11 7.66 -24.73
N PRO A 168 2.32 8.57 -24.12
CA PRO A 168 1.26 8.19 -23.19
C PRO A 168 0.20 7.23 -23.77
N GLY A 169 -0.14 7.36 -25.05
CA GLY A 169 -1.06 6.44 -25.73
C GLY A 169 -0.52 4.99 -25.86
N ASN A 170 0.79 4.78 -25.73
CA ASN A 170 1.43 3.45 -25.73
C ASN A 170 1.75 2.96 -24.31
N ILE A 171 1.15 3.56 -23.29
CA ILE A 171 1.21 3.12 -21.90
C ILE A 171 -0.22 2.91 -21.40
N ILE A 172 -0.50 1.74 -20.85
CA ILE A 172 -1.78 1.45 -20.19
C ILE A 172 -1.57 1.18 -18.70
N VAL A 173 -2.43 1.75 -17.86
CA VAL A 173 -2.54 1.42 -16.44
C VAL A 173 -3.70 0.43 -16.31
N ALA A 174 -3.37 -0.84 -16.11
CA ALA A 174 -4.30 -1.96 -16.13
C ALA A 174 -4.50 -2.57 -14.74
N ARG A 175 -5.73 -2.95 -14.42
CA ARG A 175 -6.10 -3.58 -13.16
C ARG A 175 -5.75 -5.08 -13.15
N VAL A 176 -5.08 -5.49 -12.09
CA VAL A 176 -4.76 -6.88 -11.72
C VAL A 176 -5.77 -7.34 -10.65
N SER A 177 -5.71 -8.59 -10.19
CA SER A 177 -6.61 -9.12 -9.14
C SER A 177 -6.64 -8.23 -7.88
N GLY A 178 -7.84 -8.02 -7.32
CA GLY A 178 -8.09 -7.03 -6.26
C GLY A 178 -8.24 -5.61 -6.82
N ASP A 179 -7.84 -4.60 -6.05
CA ASP A 179 -7.76 -3.18 -6.47
C ASP A 179 -6.35 -2.79 -6.97
N HIS A 180 -5.47 -3.76 -7.23
CA HIS A 180 -4.11 -3.51 -7.69
C HIS A 180 -4.05 -3.11 -9.17
N SER A 181 -3.13 -2.20 -9.51
CA SER A 181 -2.84 -1.77 -10.89
C SER A 181 -1.41 -2.15 -11.30
N VAL A 182 -1.16 -2.26 -12.60
CA VAL A 182 0.16 -2.42 -13.24
C VAL A 182 0.27 -1.49 -14.45
N ALA A 183 1.42 -0.88 -14.66
CA ALA A 183 1.70 -0.10 -15.87
C ALA A 183 2.39 -0.99 -16.92
N LYS A 184 1.89 -0.99 -18.17
CA LYS A 184 2.41 -1.80 -19.28
C LYS A 184 2.70 -0.96 -20.53
N LEU A 185 3.85 -1.22 -21.14
CA LEU A 185 4.25 -0.72 -22.46
C LEU A 185 3.55 -1.49 -23.59
N LEU A 186 3.05 -0.74 -24.57
CA LEU A 186 2.38 -1.21 -25.79
C LEU A 186 3.19 -0.88 -27.04
N ASP A 187 2.92 -1.57 -28.15
CA ASP A 187 3.29 -1.17 -29.53
C ASP A 187 4.72 -0.61 -29.66
N PHE A 188 5.73 -1.49 -29.66
CA PHE A 188 7.11 -1.09 -29.93
C PHE A 188 7.23 -0.58 -31.38
N GLY A 189 7.60 0.69 -31.55
CA GLY A 189 7.61 1.48 -32.79
C GLY A 189 8.68 1.07 -33.80
N ILE A 190 8.60 -0.17 -34.28
CA ILE A 190 9.59 -0.83 -35.15
C ILE A 190 9.43 -0.46 -36.64
N SER A 191 8.52 0.48 -36.93
CA SER A 191 8.19 1.06 -38.25
C SER A 191 9.34 1.78 -38.98
N LYS A 192 10.56 1.77 -38.43
CA LYS A 192 11.79 2.22 -39.09
C LYS A 192 12.69 1.01 -39.40
N PRO A 193 13.00 0.70 -40.68
CA PRO A 193 13.98 -0.34 -41.02
C PRO A 193 15.37 0.01 -40.46
N LEU A 194 16.22 -1.01 -40.34
CA LEU A 194 17.51 -0.93 -39.64
C LEU A 194 18.69 -1.41 -40.50
N GLY A 195 18.51 -1.47 -41.82
CA GLY A 195 19.52 -1.89 -42.79
C GLY A 195 19.85 -0.80 -43.81
N GLU A 196 21.06 -0.87 -44.38
CA GLU A 196 21.58 0.14 -45.33
C GLU A 196 20.87 0.16 -46.69
N GLY A 197 20.09 -0.89 -47.02
CA GLY A 197 19.41 -1.03 -48.32
C GLY A 197 18.06 -0.31 -48.43
N ASP A 198 17.33 -0.16 -47.33
CA ASP A 198 15.88 0.16 -47.35
C ASP A 198 15.59 1.67 -47.32
N LEU A 199 16.62 2.50 -47.44
CA LEU A 199 16.53 3.98 -47.46
C LEU A 199 15.88 4.55 -48.75
N LYS A 200 15.15 3.74 -49.52
CA LYS A 200 14.46 4.14 -50.75
C LYS A 200 13.05 4.68 -50.48
N TYR A 201 13.01 5.83 -49.81
CA TYR A 201 11.87 6.76 -49.77
C TYR A 201 10.52 6.19 -49.32
N THR A 202 10.15 6.46 -48.06
CA THR A 202 8.74 6.73 -47.75
C THR A 202 8.26 7.90 -48.63
N ARG A 203 7.49 7.60 -49.69
CA ARG A 203 7.14 8.47 -50.83
C ARG A 203 6.44 9.81 -50.51
N LEU A 204 6.24 10.13 -49.23
CA LEU A 204 5.47 11.27 -48.73
C LEU A 204 6.26 12.22 -47.82
N GLY A 205 7.53 11.91 -47.49
CA GLY A 205 8.38 12.80 -46.67
C GLY A 205 7.89 13.01 -45.22
N MET A 206 7.00 12.16 -44.72
CA MET A 206 6.39 12.30 -43.40
C MET A 206 7.29 11.71 -42.31
N VAL A 207 7.58 12.49 -41.27
CA VAL A 207 8.23 12.00 -40.05
C VAL A 207 7.26 11.05 -39.34
N MET A 208 7.58 9.75 -39.31
CA MET A 208 6.79 8.75 -38.57
C MET A 208 7.12 8.79 -37.08
N GLY A 209 6.09 9.03 -36.28
CA GLY A 209 6.07 9.11 -34.81
C GLY A 209 5.15 10.22 -34.33
N THR A 210 5.11 10.47 -33.02
CA THR A 210 4.18 11.44 -32.42
C THR A 210 4.90 12.74 -32.02
N PRO A 211 4.59 13.90 -32.65
CA PRO A 211 5.20 15.19 -32.29
C PRO A 211 4.98 15.56 -30.82
N GLY A 212 6.01 16.12 -30.19
CA GLY A 212 6.07 16.40 -28.75
C GLY A 212 6.73 15.28 -27.93
N TYR A 213 6.88 14.07 -28.48
CA TYR A 213 7.55 12.94 -27.83
C TYR A 213 8.77 12.40 -28.63
N LEU A 214 8.82 12.65 -29.95
CA LEU A 214 9.97 12.34 -30.80
C LEU A 214 11.25 13.05 -30.33
N ALA A 215 12.37 12.34 -30.22
CA ALA A 215 13.66 12.96 -29.92
C ALA A 215 14.23 13.73 -31.14
N PRO A 216 15.04 14.80 -30.96
CA PRO A 216 15.58 15.61 -32.04
C PRO A 216 16.27 14.80 -33.15
N GLU A 217 17.08 13.81 -32.78
CA GLU A 217 17.77 12.93 -33.73
C GLU A 217 16.79 12.06 -34.56
N GLN A 218 15.58 11.81 -34.06
CA GLN A 218 14.52 11.12 -34.81
C GLN A 218 13.76 12.03 -35.77
N ILE A 219 13.74 13.35 -35.50
CA ILE A 219 13.14 14.40 -36.32
C ILE A 219 14.09 14.75 -37.47
N GLU A 220 15.38 14.92 -37.17
CA GLU A 220 16.45 15.19 -38.14
C GLU A 220 16.77 13.99 -39.06
N GLY A 221 16.22 12.80 -38.76
CA GLY A 221 16.45 11.60 -39.56
C GLY A 221 17.85 11.00 -39.39
N ALA A 222 18.45 11.14 -38.21
CA ALA A 222 19.76 10.59 -37.90
C ALA A 222 19.78 9.05 -38.06
N ARG A 223 20.88 8.53 -38.59
CA ARG A 223 21.02 7.09 -38.91
C ARG A 223 21.12 6.21 -37.65
N ASN A 224 21.76 6.73 -36.60
CA ASN A 224 22.13 5.97 -35.40
C ASN A 224 21.22 6.36 -34.22
N ILE A 225 19.97 5.91 -34.24
CA ILE A 225 19.00 6.12 -33.14
C ILE A 225 19.12 4.98 -32.13
N ASP A 226 19.74 5.25 -30.98
CA ASP A 226 19.90 4.31 -29.86
C ASP A 226 18.82 4.49 -28.77
N LYS A 227 19.00 3.81 -27.63
CA LYS A 227 18.11 3.84 -26.46
C LYS A 227 17.85 5.24 -25.87
N ARG A 228 18.73 6.21 -26.06
CA ARG A 228 18.60 7.60 -25.55
C ARG A 228 17.48 8.39 -26.22
N ALA A 229 16.97 7.94 -27.36
CA ALA A 229 15.74 8.46 -27.94
C ALA A 229 14.52 8.14 -27.06
N ASP A 230 14.45 6.92 -26.51
CA ASP A 230 13.37 6.54 -25.59
C ASP A 230 13.51 7.28 -24.24
N ILE A 231 14.72 7.63 -23.81
CA ILE A 231 14.97 8.46 -22.62
C ILE A 231 14.42 9.88 -22.80
N TYR A 232 14.59 10.49 -23.99
CA TYR A 232 13.97 11.78 -24.31
C TYR A 232 12.44 11.68 -24.26
N ALA A 233 11.87 10.64 -24.88
CA ALA A 233 10.43 10.39 -24.87
C ALA A 233 9.89 10.15 -23.44
N LEU A 234 10.64 9.45 -22.59
CA LEU A 234 10.31 9.25 -21.17
C LEU A 234 10.37 10.57 -20.38
N GLY A 235 11.30 11.47 -20.72
CA GLY A 235 11.34 12.85 -20.20
C GLY A 235 10.12 13.68 -20.61
N ALA A 236 9.68 13.56 -21.87
CA ALA A 236 8.47 14.20 -22.37
C ALA A 236 7.19 13.65 -21.71
N ILE A 237 7.14 12.34 -21.43
CA ILE A 237 6.09 11.70 -20.64
C ILE A 237 6.10 12.19 -19.18
N LEU A 238 7.28 12.31 -18.56
CA LEU A 238 7.42 12.83 -17.20
C LEU A 238 6.88 14.27 -17.09
N TYR A 239 7.22 15.14 -18.05
CA TYR A 239 6.63 16.49 -18.13
C TYR A 239 5.10 16.45 -18.21
N PHE A 240 4.57 15.63 -19.11
CA PHE A 240 3.13 15.49 -19.32
C PHE A 240 2.41 14.96 -18.06
N CYS A 241 2.95 13.93 -17.41
CA CYS A 241 2.41 13.39 -16.15
C CYS A 241 2.41 14.42 -15.02
N ILE A 242 3.36 15.35 -14.98
CA ILE A 242 3.48 16.38 -13.94
C ILE A 242 2.58 17.60 -14.18
N THR A 243 2.33 17.96 -15.44
CA THR A 243 1.67 19.23 -15.82
C THR A 243 0.27 19.07 -16.42
N GLY A 244 -0.06 17.88 -16.94
CA GLY A 244 -1.22 17.68 -17.82
C GLY A 244 -1.06 18.27 -19.24
N GLU A 245 -0.02 19.07 -19.49
CA GLU A 245 0.26 19.74 -20.77
C GLU A 245 1.39 19.00 -21.53
N ARG A 246 1.37 19.06 -22.87
CA ARG A 246 2.49 18.52 -23.67
C ARG A 246 3.69 19.48 -23.58
N PRO A 247 4.94 18.98 -23.51
CA PRO A 247 6.12 19.85 -23.35
C PRO A 247 6.32 20.84 -24.50
N TYR A 248 5.79 20.53 -25.69
CA TYR A 248 5.79 21.43 -26.84
C TYR A 248 4.42 21.44 -27.52
N THR A 249 3.95 22.64 -27.85
CA THR A 249 2.72 22.91 -28.60
C THR A 249 3.05 23.74 -29.84
N GLY A 250 2.14 23.80 -30.82
CA GLY A 250 2.33 24.52 -32.08
C GLY A 250 1.08 24.46 -32.95
N GLU A 251 1.01 25.28 -34.00
CA GLU A 251 -0.14 25.31 -34.93
C GLU A 251 -0.09 24.15 -35.94
N SER A 252 1.11 23.70 -36.31
CA SER A 252 1.35 22.48 -37.10
C SER A 252 2.25 21.46 -36.39
N PRO A 253 2.22 20.18 -36.81
CA PRO A 253 3.22 19.17 -36.41
C PRO A 253 4.67 19.63 -36.62
N GLN A 254 4.91 20.38 -37.70
CA GLN A 254 6.22 20.94 -38.04
C GLN A 254 6.66 21.99 -37.02
N ASP A 255 5.76 22.85 -36.54
CA ASP A 255 6.10 23.84 -35.50
C ASP A 255 6.46 23.18 -34.18
N ILE A 256 5.78 22.09 -33.82
CA ILE A 256 6.09 21.30 -32.63
C ILE A 256 7.50 20.71 -32.78
N MET A 257 7.78 20.04 -33.89
CA MET A 257 9.10 19.44 -34.16
C MET A 257 10.23 20.49 -34.22
N ASN A 258 9.98 21.66 -34.83
CA ASN A 258 10.92 22.77 -34.83
C ASN A 258 11.22 23.27 -33.41
N ARG A 259 10.21 23.34 -32.52
CA ARG A 259 10.39 23.72 -31.11
C ARG A 259 11.15 22.66 -30.32
N GLN A 260 10.95 21.38 -30.61
CA GLN A 260 11.71 20.27 -30.01
C GLN A 260 13.21 20.32 -30.33
N CYS A 261 13.59 20.70 -31.55
CA CYS A 261 14.99 20.88 -31.94
C CYS A 261 15.58 22.23 -31.51
N ALA A 262 14.74 23.23 -31.17
CA ALA A 262 15.20 24.58 -30.82
C ALA A 262 15.68 24.74 -29.36
N GLY A 263 15.27 23.87 -28.43
CA GLY A 263 15.66 23.99 -27.03
C GLY A 263 14.90 23.09 -26.06
N PRO A 264 15.22 23.19 -24.75
CA PRO A 264 14.56 22.42 -23.69
C PRO A 264 13.06 22.77 -23.56
N PRO A 265 12.26 21.91 -22.89
CA PRO A 265 10.86 22.22 -22.59
C PRO A 265 10.73 23.45 -21.66
N PRO A 266 9.54 24.07 -21.59
CA PRO A 266 9.27 25.18 -20.66
C PRO A 266 9.55 24.78 -19.21
N ALA A 267 10.10 25.70 -18.42
CA ALA A 267 10.27 25.47 -16.98
C ALA A 267 8.93 25.27 -16.26
N LEU A 268 8.89 24.31 -15.34
CA LEU A 268 7.74 24.02 -14.48
C LEU A 268 7.45 25.24 -13.60
N ARG A 269 6.17 25.62 -13.52
CA ARG A 269 5.69 26.70 -12.66
C ARG A 269 4.84 26.07 -11.55
N GLU A 270 5.27 26.21 -10.31
CA GLU A 270 4.62 25.59 -9.13
C GLU A 270 3.11 25.87 -9.09
N ASN A 271 2.69 27.10 -9.42
CA ASN A 271 1.28 27.51 -9.50
C ASN A 271 0.48 26.92 -10.69
N ARG A 272 1.03 25.92 -11.39
CA ARG A 272 0.38 25.12 -12.44
C ARG A 272 0.54 23.62 -12.24
N LEU A 273 1.15 23.16 -11.15
CA LEU A 273 1.32 21.73 -10.87
C LEU A 273 0.15 21.22 -10.02
N THR A 274 -0.28 19.98 -10.26
CA THR A 274 -1.25 19.27 -9.40
C THR A 274 -0.72 19.05 -7.98
N ASP A 275 0.61 19.03 -7.85
CA ASP A 275 1.37 18.81 -6.62
C ASP A 275 2.68 19.61 -6.74
N ALA A 276 2.94 20.52 -5.79
CA ALA A 276 4.12 21.37 -5.81
C ALA A 276 5.44 20.57 -5.71
N ARG A 277 5.42 19.41 -5.06
CA ARG A 277 6.62 18.57 -4.85
C ARG A 277 7.18 18.02 -6.16
N ASN A 278 6.35 17.90 -7.20
CA ASN A 278 6.78 17.55 -8.56
C ASN A 278 7.83 18.53 -9.14
N LYS A 279 7.92 19.77 -8.65
CA LYS A 279 8.93 20.75 -9.08
C LYS A 279 10.36 20.22 -8.91
N ALA A 280 10.61 19.36 -7.90
CA ALA A 280 11.92 18.74 -7.67
C ALA A 280 12.37 17.82 -8.81
N LEU A 281 11.46 17.36 -9.68
CA LEU A 281 11.75 16.51 -10.84
C LEU A 281 12.12 17.30 -12.11
N GLU A 282 12.02 18.64 -12.10
CA GLU A 282 12.41 19.49 -13.25
C GLU A 282 13.83 19.20 -13.79
N PRO A 283 14.88 19.03 -12.96
CA PRO A 283 16.22 18.71 -13.46
C PRO A 283 16.28 17.35 -14.17
N VAL A 284 15.38 16.41 -13.82
CA VAL A 284 15.28 15.12 -14.53
C VAL A 284 14.72 15.33 -15.92
N ILE A 285 13.65 16.11 -16.06
CA ILE A 285 13.04 16.44 -17.35
C ILE A 285 14.07 17.13 -18.24
N LEU A 286 14.74 18.18 -17.73
CA LEU A 286 15.72 18.96 -18.50
C LEU A 286 16.90 18.11 -18.97
N LYS A 287 17.38 17.16 -18.14
CA LYS A 287 18.45 16.24 -18.52
C LYS A 287 18.00 15.16 -19.49
N ALA A 288 16.82 14.56 -19.26
CA ALA A 288 16.26 13.55 -20.16
C ALA A 288 15.97 14.13 -21.56
N MET A 289 15.50 15.38 -21.62
CA MET A 289 15.12 16.08 -22.85
C MET A 289 16.23 16.97 -23.43
N ALA A 290 17.50 16.74 -23.06
CA ALA A 290 18.64 17.45 -23.65
C ALA A 290 18.74 17.19 -25.17
N LEU A 291 19.12 18.21 -25.94
CA LEU A 291 19.20 18.10 -27.41
C LEU A 291 20.19 17.02 -27.84
N SER A 292 21.43 17.09 -27.32
CA SER A 292 22.43 16.03 -27.52
C SER A 292 22.02 14.74 -26.80
N PRO A 293 22.05 13.57 -27.45
CA PRO A 293 21.87 12.28 -26.78
C PRO A 293 22.93 11.99 -25.70
N ASP A 294 24.12 12.58 -25.80
CA ASP A 294 25.21 12.35 -24.83
C ASP A 294 25.01 13.03 -23.48
N ASP A 295 24.24 14.13 -23.43
CA ASP A 295 23.93 14.85 -22.19
C ASP A 295 22.81 14.18 -21.37
N ARG A 296 22.09 13.21 -21.97
CA ARG A 296 20.96 12.49 -21.38
C ARG A 296 21.42 11.39 -20.40
N TYR A 297 20.47 10.73 -19.74
CA TYR A 297 20.77 9.54 -18.95
C TYR A 297 21.29 8.39 -19.83
N PRO A 298 22.25 7.58 -19.34
CA PRO A 298 22.82 6.46 -20.11
C PRO A 298 21.82 5.31 -20.31
N ASP A 299 20.80 5.19 -19.45
CA ASP A 299 19.74 4.19 -19.51
C ASP A 299 18.53 4.60 -18.66
N ALA A 300 17.44 3.84 -18.75
CA ALA A 300 16.18 4.11 -18.07
C ALA A 300 16.32 3.97 -16.55
N GLN A 301 17.10 2.99 -16.07
CA GLN A 301 17.32 2.77 -14.64
C GLN A 301 18.09 3.93 -14.00
N ALA A 302 19.03 4.56 -14.71
CA ALA A 302 19.72 5.78 -14.26
C ALA A 302 18.77 6.98 -14.13
N MET A 303 17.80 7.13 -15.04
CA MET A 303 16.77 8.15 -14.95
C MET A 303 15.80 7.89 -13.77
N VAL A 304 15.30 6.66 -13.62
CA VAL A 304 14.40 6.28 -12.51
C VAL A 304 15.05 6.50 -11.13
N ARG A 305 16.32 6.17 -10.97
CA ARG A 305 17.04 6.42 -9.70
C ARG A 305 17.15 7.91 -9.36
N ASP A 306 17.35 8.78 -10.35
CA ASP A 306 17.37 10.25 -10.12
C ASP A 306 15.96 10.77 -9.76
N ILE A 307 14.89 10.21 -10.35
CA ILE A 307 13.49 10.47 -9.96
C ILE A 307 13.24 10.06 -8.50
N GLN A 308 13.55 8.82 -8.13
CA GLN A 308 13.34 8.29 -6.78
C GLN A 308 14.09 9.12 -5.72
N ASN A 309 15.38 9.40 -5.96
CA ASN A 309 16.20 10.21 -5.03
C ASN A 309 15.63 11.63 -4.83
N ARG A 310 15.17 12.28 -5.91
CA ARG A 310 14.58 13.63 -5.83
C ARG A 310 13.20 13.63 -5.20
N ALA A 311 12.39 12.61 -5.46
CA ALA A 311 11.08 12.46 -4.82
C ALA A 311 11.23 12.28 -3.30
N HIS A 312 12.16 11.41 -2.86
CA HIS A 312 12.46 11.23 -1.43
C HIS A 312 12.94 12.54 -0.77
N ALA A 313 13.84 13.28 -1.43
CA ALA A 313 14.29 14.58 -0.93
C ALA A 313 13.14 15.60 -0.82
N ALA A 314 12.30 15.70 -1.85
CA ALA A 314 11.15 16.62 -1.86
C ALA A 314 10.08 16.27 -0.80
N ILE A 315 9.84 14.98 -0.56
CA ILE A 315 8.94 14.51 0.49
C ILE A 315 9.51 14.88 1.86
N ALA A 316 10.80 14.64 2.12
CA ALA A 316 11.44 14.99 3.39
C ALA A 316 11.48 16.50 3.64
N GLU A 317 11.76 17.32 2.63
CA GLU A 317 11.73 18.78 2.72
C GLU A 317 10.31 19.30 2.97
N TYR A 318 9.30 18.74 2.31
CA TYR A 318 7.88 19.07 2.51
C TYR A 318 7.39 18.69 3.92
N SER A 319 7.70 17.50 4.40
CA SER A 319 7.37 17.07 5.78
C SER A 319 7.99 18.00 6.81
N LYS A 320 9.27 18.36 6.65
CA LYS A 320 9.96 19.30 7.53
C LYS A 320 9.36 20.71 7.46
N ALA A 321 8.88 21.16 6.30
CA ALA A 321 8.18 22.43 6.16
C ALA A 321 6.82 22.44 6.89
N MET A 322 6.12 21.29 6.94
CA MET A 322 4.90 21.13 7.76
C MET A 322 5.22 21.15 9.26
N GLU A 323 6.27 20.43 9.70
CA GLU A 323 6.72 20.42 11.12
C GLU A 323 7.17 21.80 11.62
N MET A 324 7.71 22.64 10.73
CA MET A 324 8.18 24.00 11.06
C MET A 324 7.12 25.10 10.88
N ALA A 325 5.89 24.75 10.47
CA ALA A 325 4.79 25.71 10.36
C ALA A 325 4.15 25.98 11.74
N PRO A 326 3.99 27.26 12.17
CA PRO A 326 3.33 27.56 13.43
C PRO A 326 1.83 27.20 13.37
N PRO A 327 1.23 26.71 14.48
CA PRO A 327 -0.17 26.29 14.49
C PRO A 327 -1.11 27.47 14.21
N ASN A 328 -1.96 27.31 13.20
CA ASN A 328 -2.92 28.32 12.76
C ASN A 328 -4.08 28.45 13.78
N PRO A 329 -4.27 29.60 14.45
CA PRO A 329 -5.03 29.65 15.71
C PRO A 329 -6.55 29.57 15.55
N ASP A 330 -7.14 30.28 14.59
CA ASP A 330 -8.57 30.66 14.64
C ASP A 330 -9.55 29.70 13.93
N VAL A 331 -9.91 28.58 14.58
CA VAL A 331 -10.98 27.67 14.13
C VAL A 331 -11.94 27.32 15.27
N TYR A 332 -13.24 27.57 15.08
CA TYR A 332 -14.30 27.49 16.09
C TYR A 332 -15.53 26.72 15.56
N GLN A 333 -16.39 26.29 16.48
CA GLN A 333 -17.71 25.69 16.19
C GLN A 333 -18.81 26.40 16.98
N PHE A 334 -20.04 26.40 16.45
CA PHE A 334 -21.22 26.86 17.18
C PHE A 334 -22.15 25.70 17.52
N ILE A 335 -22.62 25.68 18.78
CA ILE A 335 -23.38 24.60 19.39
C ILE A 335 -24.67 25.15 19.98
N PHE A 336 -25.76 24.42 19.76
CA PHE A 336 -27.07 24.70 20.33
C PHE A 336 -27.41 23.63 21.38
N TYR A 337 -27.85 24.04 22.57
CA TYR A 337 -28.13 23.12 23.67
C TYR A 337 -29.56 22.59 23.71
N GLY A 338 -30.47 23.14 22.89
CA GLY A 338 -31.90 22.81 22.89
C GLY A 338 -32.75 23.76 23.75
N GLU A 339 -32.11 24.71 24.44
CA GLU A 339 -32.77 25.63 25.38
C GLU A 339 -33.28 26.90 24.70
N ILE A 340 -34.44 27.37 25.14
CA ILE A 340 -35.02 28.65 24.76
C ILE A 340 -35.17 29.56 25.99
N ARG A 341 -35.11 30.86 25.74
CA ARG A 341 -35.31 31.90 26.73
C ARG A 341 -36.78 31.88 27.19
N GLY A 342 -37.00 31.86 28.51
CA GLY A 342 -38.32 31.58 29.11
C GLY A 342 -39.41 32.64 28.91
N ASP A 343 -39.14 33.68 28.12
CA ASP A 343 -40.02 34.76 27.71
C ASP A 343 -40.51 34.63 26.24
N VAL A 344 -40.16 33.54 25.52
CA VAL A 344 -40.50 33.32 24.10
C VAL A 344 -41.17 31.96 23.87
N GLU A 345 -42.13 31.88 22.93
CA GLU A 345 -42.77 30.62 22.55
C GLU A 345 -41.95 29.79 21.55
N LEU A 346 -41.92 28.47 21.75
CA LEU A 346 -41.14 27.53 20.95
C LEU A 346 -41.43 27.59 19.44
N GLN A 347 -42.69 27.83 19.04
CA GLN A 347 -43.06 27.90 17.61
C GLN A 347 -42.51 29.16 16.95
N ASP A 348 -42.60 30.32 17.62
CA ASP A 348 -42.04 31.60 17.16
C ASP A 348 -40.51 31.53 17.05
N THR A 349 -39.82 30.94 18.04
CA THR A 349 -38.38 30.63 17.95
C THR A 349 -38.06 29.71 16.76
N GLN A 350 -38.86 28.66 16.51
CA GLN A 350 -38.63 27.74 15.41
C GLN A 350 -38.84 28.40 14.03
N GLU A 351 -39.83 29.25 13.86
CA GLU A 351 -40.02 30.00 12.61
C GLU A 351 -38.90 31.02 12.37
N LYS A 352 -38.49 31.76 13.41
CA LYS A 352 -37.35 32.69 13.35
C LYS A 352 -36.04 31.98 12.98
N LEU A 353 -35.75 30.81 13.56
CA LEU A 353 -34.56 30.03 13.20
C LEU A 353 -34.64 29.46 11.78
N LYS A 354 -35.80 28.99 11.32
CA LYS A 354 -35.98 28.56 9.92
C LYS A 354 -35.69 29.70 8.95
N ALA A 355 -36.22 30.89 9.22
CA ALA A 355 -36.02 32.08 8.41
C ALA A 355 -34.56 32.58 8.43
N ALA A 356 -33.92 32.61 9.61
CA ALA A 356 -32.55 33.11 9.77
C ALA A 356 -31.47 32.16 9.22
N LEU A 357 -31.74 30.85 9.17
CA LEU A 357 -30.74 29.82 8.86
C LEU A 357 -31.07 28.98 7.61
N GLY A 358 -32.22 29.19 6.97
CA GLY A 358 -32.64 28.46 5.77
C GLY A 358 -32.98 26.98 6.02
N LEU A 359 -33.46 26.65 7.23
CA LEU A 359 -33.67 25.27 7.66
C LEU A 359 -35.02 24.72 7.19
N SER A 360 -35.03 23.46 6.72
CA SER A 360 -36.27 22.70 6.50
C SER A 360 -36.93 22.32 7.83
N ASP A 361 -38.24 22.00 7.81
CA ASP A 361 -38.98 21.61 9.01
C ASP A 361 -38.35 20.42 9.75
N ALA A 362 -37.88 19.41 9.00
CA ALA A 362 -37.20 18.24 9.57
C ALA A 362 -35.82 18.60 10.17
N ALA A 363 -35.11 19.59 9.62
CA ALA A 363 -33.85 20.07 10.18
C ALA A 363 -34.08 20.90 11.46
N CYS A 364 -35.12 21.74 11.47
CA CYS A 364 -35.52 22.50 12.66
C CYS A 364 -36.02 21.59 13.79
N ALA A 365 -36.86 20.58 13.48
CA ALA A 365 -37.30 19.58 14.44
C ALA A 365 -36.13 18.80 15.07
N ARG A 366 -35.06 18.54 14.31
CA ARG A 366 -33.83 17.92 14.83
C ARG A 366 -33.03 18.83 15.76
N LEU A 367 -33.03 20.16 15.55
CA LEU A 367 -32.35 21.10 16.45
C LEU A 367 -32.97 21.12 17.86
N PHE A 368 -34.29 20.92 17.96
CA PHE A 368 -35.01 20.86 19.25
C PHE A 368 -35.19 19.42 19.79
N SER A 369 -34.36 18.47 19.36
CA SER A 369 -34.45 17.06 19.78
C SER A 369 -33.86 16.75 21.18
N GLY A 370 -33.56 17.77 21.98
CA GLY A 370 -33.26 17.63 23.42
C GLY A 370 -31.85 17.13 23.77
N LYS A 371 -30.88 17.25 22.86
CA LYS A 371 -29.45 16.93 23.10
C LYS A 371 -28.54 17.91 22.37
N ARG A 372 -27.37 18.24 22.94
CA ARG A 372 -26.33 19.15 22.39
C ARG A 372 -26.09 18.95 20.89
N VAL A 373 -26.53 19.89 20.06
CA VAL A 373 -26.37 19.86 18.59
C VAL A 373 -25.23 20.79 18.17
N VAL A 374 -24.19 20.25 17.54
CA VAL A 374 -23.22 21.09 16.82
C VAL A 374 -23.90 21.61 15.55
N VAL A 375 -24.20 22.91 15.51
CA VAL A 375 -24.93 23.53 14.39
C VAL A 375 -24.00 23.71 13.19
N LYS A 376 -22.75 24.14 13.43
CA LYS A 376 -21.74 24.30 12.39
C LYS A 376 -20.31 24.26 12.94
N LYS A 377 -19.41 23.57 12.24
CA LYS A 377 -17.96 23.49 12.48
C LYS A 377 -17.16 24.36 11.50
N ASN A 378 -15.87 24.51 11.76
CA ASN A 378 -14.86 25.18 10.93
C ASN A 378 -15.25 26.64 10.60
N LEU A 379 -15.67 27.36 11.63
CA LEU A 379 -15.98 28.79 11.59
C LEU A 379 -14.78 29.60 12.05
N SER A 380 -14.54 30.76 11.44
CA SER A 380 -13.77 31.80 12.12
C SER A 380 -14.62 32.41 13.25
N LEU A 381 -13.99 33.01 14.27
CA LEU A 381 -14.70 33.59 15.42
C LEU A 381 -15.84 34.54 15.02
N GLY A 382 -15.61 35.39 14.00
CA GLY A 382 -16.62 36.30 13.45
C GLY A 382 -17.78 35.62 12.69
N LYS A 383 -17.61 34.38 12.21
CA LYS A 383 -18.73 33.56 11.70
C LYS A 383 -19.48 32.88 12.85
N ALA A 384 -18.77 32.40 13.86
CA ALA A 384 -19.38 31.77 15.03
C ALA A 384 -20.27 32.75 15.82
N LYS A 385 -19.82 34.00 15.99
CA LYS A 385 -20.63 35.10 16.56
C LYS A 385 -21.93 35.38 15.80
N LYS A 386 -21.94 35.24 14.47
CA LYS A 386 -23.18 35.41 13.68
C LYS A 386 -24.19 34.29 13.86
N TYR A 387 -23.74 33.07 14.19
CA TYR A 387 -24.66 32.02 14.61
C TYR A 387 -25.20 32.31 16.03
N ASP A 388 -24.35 32.75 16.95
CA ASP A 388 -24.74 33.16 18.30
C ASP A 388 -25.79 34.29 18.28
N GLU A 389 -25.51 35.38 17.56
CA GLU A 389 -26.43 36.50 17.31
C GLU A 389 -27.78 36.04 16.72
N ALA A 390 -27.76 35.15 15.72
CA ALA A 390 -28.97 34.65 15.07
C ALA A 390 -29.82 33.75 15.99
N PHE A 391 -29.19 32.95 16.85
CA PHE A 391 -29.90 32.14 17.84
C PHE A 391 -30.46 33.02 18.98
N GLN A 392 -29.66 33.95 19.52
CA GLN A 392 -30.11 34.89 20.55
C GLN A 392 -31.28 35.76 20.07
N ALA A 393 -31.26 36.25 18.83
CA ALA A 393 -32.35 37.03 18.24
C ALA A 393 -33.66 36.22 18.03
N ALA A 394 -33.57 34.89 17.92
CA ALA A 394 -34.72 33.98 17.90
C ALA A 394 -35.20 33.57 19.31
N GLY A 395 -34.48 33.94 20.37
CA GLY A 395 -34.75 33.50 21.75
C GLY A 395 -34.14 32.13 22.10
N ALA A 396 -33.19 31.62 21.33
CA ALA A 396 -32.55 30.33 21.52
C ALA A 396 -31.12 30.47 22.08
N LEU A 397 -30.71 29.58 23.00
CA LEU A 397 -29.41 29.65 23.68
C LEU A 397 -28.40 28.64 23.11
N GLY A 398 -27.25 29.16 22.66
CA GLY A 398 -26.12 28.38 22.17
C GLY A 398 -24.78 28.95 22.66
N GLN A 399 -23.69 28.36 22.17
CA GLN A 399 -22.33 28.71 22.57
C GLN A 399 -21.34 28.53 21.43
N ILE A 400 -20.33 29.40 21.40
CA ILE A 400 -19.12 29.26 20.58
C ILE A 400 -18.09 28.45 21.38
N GLU A 401 -17.56 27.39 20.77
CA GLU A 401 -16.38 26.67 21.27
C GLU A 401 -15.23 26.83 20.28
N GLU A 402 -14.00 26.93 20.78
CA GLU A 402 -12.81 26.72 19.94
C GLU A 402 -12.73 25.24 19.56
N MET A 403 -12.29 24.94 18.33
CA MET A 403 -12.15 23.56 17.87
C MET A 403 -10.76 23.03 18.20
N ASP A 404 -10.72 21.95 18.97
CA ASP A 404 -9.50 21.17 19.19
C ASP A 404 -8.95 20.64 17.85
N THR A 405 -7.63 20.69 17.71
CA THR A 405 -6.87 20.40 16.48
C THR A 405 -7.21 19.05 15.88
N ALA A 406 -7.40 18.02 16.71
CA ALA A 406 -7.79 16.67 16.31
C ALA A 406 -9.20 16.54 15.70
N THR A 407 -9.98 17.63 15.58
CA THR A 407 -11.35 17.60 15.02
C THR A 407 -11.64 18.68 13.96
N ARG A 408 -10.61 19.43 13.54
CA ARG A 408 -10.69 20.44 12.47
C ARG A 408 -10.73 19.74 11.10
N ILE A 409 -11.53 20.27 10.16
CA ILE A 409 -11.40 19.93 8.73
C ILE A 409 -11.05 21.23 8.03
N ASP A 410 -9.79 21.40 7.67
CA ASP A 410 -9.31 22.61 7.01
C ASP A 410 -9.81 22.67 5.55
N PRO A 411 -10.55 23.71 5.14
CA PRO A 411 -10.97 23.87 3.75
C PRO A 411 -9.81 23.94 2.73
N ALA A 412 -8.61 24.33 3.15
CA ALA A 412 -7.42 24.30 2.29
C ALA A 412 -6.84 22.88 2.13
N HIS A 413 -7.12 21.96 3.06
CA HIS A 413 -6.81 20.52 2.95
C HIS A 413 -7.95 19.72 2.29
N SER A 414 -8.88 20.36 1.59
CA SER A 414 -9.91 19.65 0.79
C SER A 414 -9.38 19.03 -0.52
N MET A 415 -8.06 19.04 -0.73
CA MET A 415 -7.36 18.18 -1.69
C MET A 415 -6.65 17.04 -0.94
N ASP A 416 -7.35 15.91 -0.82
CA ASP A 416 -6.79 14.60 -0.48
C ASP A 416 -5.99 14.50 0.82
N GLU A 417 -6.69 14.29 1.95
CA GLU A 417 -6.20 13.42 3.03
C GLU A 417 -6.10 11.96 2.54
N ARG A 418 -5.22 11.72 1.57
CA ARG A 418 -4.83 10.38 1.17
C ARG A 418 -3.58 9.99 1.96
N SER A 419 -3.68 8.81 2.58
CA SER A 419 -2.64 7.75 2.48
C SER A 419 -1.64 8.03 1.36
N MET A 420 -0.33 7.81 1.61
CA MET A 420 0.71 7.77 0.56
C MET A 420 0.13 7.23 -0.75
N SER A 421 0.10 8.06 -1.81
CA SER A 421 -0.92 7.93 -2.86
C SER A 421 -0.99 6.50 -3.38
N GLN A 422 -2.15 5.86 -3.18
CA GLN A 422 -2.33 4.46 -3.58
C GLN A 422 -2.01 4.29 -5.08
N PRO A 423 -1.27 3.22 -5.46
CA PRO A 423 -1.02 2.84 -6.86
C PRO A 423 -2.25 3.07 -7.72
N ILE A 424 -2.10 3.91 -8.76
CA ILE A 424 -3.19 4.52 -9.55
C ILE A 424 -4.43 3.61 -9.64
N VAL A 425 -5.37 3.82 -8.72
CA VAL A 425 -6.59 3.01 -8.67
C VAL A 425 -7.48 3.47 -9.82
N VAL A 426 -7.64 2.58 -10.79
CA VAL A 426 -8.63 2.75 -11.87
C VAL A 426 -9.96 2.30 -11.27
N VAL A 427 -10.74 3.29 -10.82
CA VAL A 427 -12.16 3.14 -10.52
C VAL A 427 -12.83 2.49 -11.73
N ALA A 428 -13.92 1.74 -11.52
CA ALA A 428 -14.70 1.16 -12.60
C ALA A 428 -15.40 2.26 -13.44
N SER A 429 -14.64 2.95 -14.28
CA SER A 429 -15.16 3.50 -15.53
C SER A 429 -15.81 2.35 -16.28
N THR A 430 -17.08 2.52 -16.62
CA THR A 430 -17.70 1.71 -17.66
C THR A 430 -16.79 1.81 -18.89
N LEU A 431 -16.38 0.66 -19.42
CA LEU A 431 -15.57 0.56 -20.64
C LEU A 431 -16.12 1.56 -21.67
N ALA A 432 -15.25 2.42 -22.21
CA ALA A 432 -15.61 3.51 -23.11
C ALA A 432 -16.73 3.07 -24.06
N GLU A 433 -17.93 3.65 -23.88
CA GLU A 433 -19.16 2.93 -24.22
C GLU A 433 -19.15 2.47 -25.70
N PRO A 434 -19.46 1.19 -25.98
CA PRO A 434 -19.56 0.72 -27.36
C PRO A 434 -20.66 1.53 -28.05
N MET A 435 -20.26 2.40 -28.99
CA MET A 435 -21.02 3.59 -29.42
C MET A 435 -22.54 3.40 -29.54
N HIS A 436 -23.27 3.81 -28.49
CA HIS A 436 -24.73 3.89 -28.49
C HIS A 436 -25.21 5.28 -28.95
N LEU A 437 -26.27 5.33 -29.76
CA LEU A 437 -26.77 6.58 -30.37
C LEU A 437 -27.88 7.24 -29.53
N GLY A 438 -27.55 8.30 -28.79
CA GLY A 438 -28.49 9.29 -28.23
C GLY A 438 -29.17 8.91 -26.90
N SER A 439 -29.74 9.84 -26.14
CA SER A 439 -29.77 11.32 -26.29
C SER A 439 -30.05 12.07 -24.96
N GLN A 440 -29.57 13.31 -24.87
CA GLN A 440 -29.66 14.30 -23.76
C GLN A 440 -30.99 15.14 -23.81
N PRO A 441 -31.41 15.99 -22.82
CA PRO A 441 -30.55 16.94 -22.05
C PRO A 441 -30.87 17.36 -20.58
N HIS A 442 -29.83 17.94 -19.93
CA HIS A 442 -29.67 19.20 -19.09
C HIS A 442 -30.89 20.13 -18.71
N PRO A 443 -30.78 21.27 -17.93
CA PRO A 443 -29.60 22.13 -17.58
C PRO A 443 -29.52 22.90 -16.20
N PHE A 444 -28.44 23.72 -16.06
CA PHE A 444 -28.16 24.89 -15.16
C PHE A 444 -27.69 24.69 -13.69
N GLY A 445 -26.95 25.63 -13.05
CA GLY A 445 -26.13 26.74 -13.63
C GLY A 445 -25.78 27.98 -12.75
N VAL A 446 -24.50 28.43 -12.81
CA VAL A 446 -24.02 29.84 -13.02
C VAL A 446 -23.91 30.90 -11.86
N GLN A 447 -22.64 31.24 -11.46
CA GLN A 447 -22.08 32.58 -11.06
C GLN A 447 -22.62 33.34 -9.78
N ARG A 448 -22.01 34.40 -9.17
CA ARG A 448 -20.73 35.18 -9.29
C ARG A 448 -20.38 35.95 -7.96
N TYR A 449 -19.26 36.71 -7.95
CA TYR A 449 -18.79 37.72 -6.96
C TYR A 449 -19.80 38.89 -6.72
N THR A 450 -19.73 39.82 -5.74
CA THR A 450 -18.61 40.67 -5.22
C THR A 450 -18.83 41.31 -3.80
N HIS A 451 -17.75 41.88 -3.23
CA HIS A 451 -17.68 42.91 -2.15
C HIS A 451 -18.30 44.28 -2.59
N PRO A 452 -18.61 45.33 -1.73
CA PRO A 452 -17.61 46.04 -0.87
C PRO A 452 -18.04 46.87 0.39
N VAL A 453 -17.01 47.29 1.17
CA VAL A 453 -16.83 48.54 1.96
C VAL A 453 -17.62 48.80 3.29
N ALA A 454 -16.93 49.49 4.22
CA ALA A 454 -17.38 49.93 5.56
C ALA A 454 -17.64 51.46 5.61
N PRO A 455 -17.83 52.09 6.80
CA PRO A 455 -16.73 52.93 7.31
C PRO A 455 -16.67 53.17 8.86
N THR A 456 -15.53 53.73 9.33
CA THR A 456 -15.35 54.70 10.48
C THR A 456 -15.77 54.29 11.92
N LEU A 457 -15.09 54.63 13.05
CA LEU A 457 -13.85 55.35 13.49
C LEU A 457 -13.65 54.98 15.02
N ASP A 458 -12.65 55.34 15.84
CA ASP A 458 -11.47 56.23 15.75
C ASP A 458 -10.36 55.87 16.79
N GLU A 459 -9.24 56.64 16.79
CA GLU A 459 -8.31 57.09 17.87
C GLU A 459 -8.21 56.37 19.26
N ASP A 460 -7.02 56.14 19.86
CA ASP A 460 -5.60 56.17 19.43
C ASP A 460 -4.76 55.30 20.45
N GLU A 461 -3.44 55.35 20.75
CA GLU A 461 -2.32 56.29 20.52
C GLU A 461 -0.94 55.55 20.43
N ALA A 462 0.19 56.22 20.75
CA ALA A 462 1.58 55.77 20.59
C ALA A 462 1.99 54.51 21.43
N THR A 463 2.88 53.59 21.02
CA THR A 463 4.19 53.64 20.30
C THR A 463 5.35 54.24 21.13
N THR A 464 6.62 53.77 21.16
CA THR A 464 7.33 52.65 20.50
C THR A 464 8.68 52.30 21.23
N VAL A 465 9.11 51.03 21.24
CA VAL A 465 10.35 50.44 20.61
C VAL A 465 11.66 51.29 20.61
N VAL A 466 12.90 50.83 20.92
CA VAL A 466 13.49 49.50 21.28
C VAL A 466 14.87 49.65 22.00
N ALA A 467 15.49 48.54 22.45
CA ALA A 467 16.83 48.45 23.08
C ALA A 467 18.00 48.36 22.04
N PRO A 468 19.23 47.84 22.34
CA PRO A 468 20.09 47.83 23.54
C PRO A 468 21.54 48.36 23.28
N GLY A 469 22.44 48.42 24.28
CA GLY A 469 23.90 48.57 24.00
C GLY A 469 24.89 48.80 25.16
N THR A 470 25.77 47.80 25.38
CA THR A 470 27.21 47.84 25.82
C THR A 470 27.76 48.69 27.02
N LEU A 471 28.79 48.09 27.66
CA LEU A 471 29.69 48.59 28.72
C LEU A 471 30.75 49.62 28.21
N PRO A 472 31.70 50.20 29.02
CA PRO A 472 32.00 50.05 30.47
C PRO A 472 32.35 51.36 31.28
N THR A 473 32.72 51.16 32.57
CA THR A 473 33.78 51.87 33.37
C THR A 473 33.53 53.15 34.23
N MET A 474 34.23 53.16 35.39
CA MET A 474 34.63 54.28 36.29
C MET A 474 33.64 54.90 37.33
N ALA A 475 33.67 54.37 38.57
CA ALA A 475 34.15 54.98 39.85
C ALA A 475 33.91 56.49 40.20
N PRO A 476 33.97 56.93 41.50
CA PRO A 476 33.86 56.22 42.80
C PRO A 476 33.04 56.95 43.93
N GLY A 477 32.86 56.27 45.09
CA GLY A 477 32.50 56.87 46.39
C GLY A 477 30.98 56.95 46.69
N MET A 478 30.49 56.94 47.94
CA MET A 478 31.10 56.86 49.29
C MET A 478 30.50 55.64 50.03
N ALA A 479 31.29 54.73 50.60
CA ALA A 479 31.94 54.78 51.90
C ALA A 479 31.01 54.71 53.14
N THR A 480 31.00 53.56 53.80
CA THR A 480 31.13 53.45 55.27
C THR A 480 31.76 52.09 55.63
N ALA A 481 32.57 52.05 56.69
CA ALA A 481 33.30 50.85 57.13
C ALA A 481 32.33 49.82 57.76
N ALA A 482 32.47 48.51 57.60
CA ALA A 482 33.54 47.65 58.14
C ALA A 482 33.80 47.89 59.65
N GLY A 483 33.68 46.94 60.58
CA GLY A 483 33.34 45.52 60.49
C GLY A 483 34.52 44.61 60.86
N GLN A 484 34.29 43.61 61.74
CA GLN A 484 35.18 42.48 61.97
C GLN A 484 34.52 41.40 62.85
N SER A 485 34.36 40.19 62.32
CA SER A 485 34.53 38.93 63.06
C SER A 485 34.87 37.81 62.06
N ALA A 486 35.55 36.77 62.50
CA ALA A 486 36.22 35.84 61.60
C ALA A 486 35.29 34.76 61.01
N GLN A 487 35.50 34.41 59.74
CA GLN A 487 35.00 33.16 59.17
C GLN A 487 36.11 32.40 58.43
N ARG A 488 36.00 31.07 58.48
CA ARG A 488 37.02 30.12 57.97
C ARG A 488 37.26 30.32 56.47
N ARG A 489 38.53 30.47 56.07
CA ARG A 489 38.94 30.14 54.70
C ARG A 489 38.81 28.63 54.50
N MET A 490 37.72 28.18 53.88
CA MET A 490 37.75 26.90 53.15
C MET A 490 38.82 27.02 52.05
N PRO A 491 39.71 26.01 51.87
CA PRO A 491 40.64 26.02 50.75
C PRO A 491 39.87 26.04 49.43
N LEU A 492 40.32 26.87 48.49
CA LEU A 492 39.64 27.10 47.20
C LEU A 492 39.33 25.79 46.44
N TRP A 493 40.22 24.80 46.61
CA TRP A 493 40.06 23.45 46.07
C TRP A 493 38.76 22.76 46.48
N LEU A 494 38.25 22.93 47.71
CA LEU A 494 36.97 22.31 48.10
C LEU A 494 35.78 22.89 47.33
N GLY A 495 35.80 24.22 47.07
CA GLY A 495 34.81 24.87 46.23
C GLY A 495 34.92 24.43 44.76
N LEU A 496 36.14 24.27 44.27
CA LEU A 496 36.39 23.78 42.91
C LEU A 496 35.97 22.31 42.73
N THR A 497 36.27 21.42 43.69
CA THR A 497 35.80 20.03 43.65
C THR A 497 34.29 19.93 43.82
N ALA A 498 33.67 20.78 44.65
CA ALA A 498 32.21 20.84 44.74
C ALA A 498 31.58 21.29 43.41
N LEU A 499 32.15 22.30 42.76
CA LEU A 499 31.70 22.75 41.44
C LEU A 499 31.90 21.67 40.37
N ILE A 500 33.03 20.96 40.37
CA ILE A 500 33.29 19.83 39.45
C ILE A 500 32.31 18.68 39.71
N VAL A 501 32.05 18.32 40.97
CA VAL A 501 31.05 17.27 41.31
C VAL A 501 29.63 17.69 40.92
N ILE A 502 29.28 18.97 41.07
CA ILE A 502 28.00 19.51 40.59
C ILE A 502 27.92 19.48 39.06
N LEU A 503 28.97 19.89 38.34
CA LEU A 503 29.01 19.87 36.88
C LEU A 503 29.01 18.44 36.32
N LEU A 504 29.69 17.49 36.97
CA LEU A 504 29.62 16.06 36.65
C LEU A 504 28.23 15.49 36.96
N GLY A 505 27.60 15.88 38.07
CA GLY A 505 26.24 15.46 38.42
C GLY A 505 25.17 16.00 37.46
N VAL A 506 25.30 17.26 37.04
CA VAL A 506 24.43 17.89 36.02
C VAL A 506 24.70 17.28 34.64
N GLY A 507 25.96 17.00 34.29
CA GLY A 507 26.32 16.28 33.07
C GLY A 507 25.74 14.85 33.04
N TYR A 508 25.79 14.14 34.17
CA TYR A 508 25.19 12.81 34.32
C TYR A 508 23.65 12.84 34.30
N ALA A 509 23.03 13.97 34.67
CA ALA A 509 21.58 14.18 34.56
C ALA A 509 21.11 14.47 33.13
N VAL A 510 21.99 14.90 32.21
CA VAL A 510 21.67 15.08 30.79
C VAL A 510 21.93 13.76 30.04
N PRO A 511 20.91 13.09 29.47
CA PRO A 511 21.08 11.75 28.89
C PRO A 511 22.15 11.67 27.80
N VAL A 512 22.23 12.68 26.92
CA VAL A 512 23.23 12.75 25.82
C VAL A 512 24.66 12.75 26.37
N VAL A 513 24.93 13.54 27.41
CA VAL A 513 26.25 13.63 28.06
C VAL A 513 26.55 12.35 28.85
N ARG A 514 25.55 11.82 29.58
CA ARG A 514 25.66 10.53 30.29
C ARG A 514 26.05 9.39 29.34
N TYR A 515 25.40 9.28 28.19
CA TYR A 515 25.67 8.21 27.23
C TYR A 515 27.02 8.38 26.54
N SER A 516 27.36 9.59 26.05
CA SER A 516 28.66 9.84 25.42
C SER A 516 29.85 9.55 26.35
N VAL A 517 29.74 9.88 27.65
CA VAL A 517 30.76 9.51 28.66
C VAL A 517 30.80 7.99 28.91
N ALA A 518 29.65 7.32 28.91
CA ALA A 518 29.57 5.88 29.12
C ALA A 518 30.13 5.07 27.94
N ASP A 519 29.89 5.51 26.69
CA ASP A 519 30.44 4.87 25.49
C ASP A 519 31.96 5.03 25.41
N GLY A 520 32.47 6.26 25.62
CA GLY A 520 33.92 6.49 25.64
C GLY A 520 34.64 5.70 26.75
N TYR A 521 33.97 5.43 27.88
CA TYR A 521 34.50 4.50 28.88
C TYR A 521 34.45 3.04 28.41
N ALA A 522 33.33 2.61 27.80
CA ALA A 522 33.18 1.25 27.28
C ALA A 522 34.24 0.92 26.21
N GLU A 523 34.48 1.82 25.26
CA GLU A 523 35.54 1.72 24.24
C GLU A 523 36.94 1.64 24.87
N LEU A 524 37.23 2.48 25.88
CA LEU A 524 38.50 2.42 26.63
C LEU A 524 38.67 1.10 27.40
N THR A 525 37.59 0.43 27.78
CA THR A 525 37.61 -0.92 28.36
C THR A 525 37.57 -2.06 27.33
N GLY A 526 37.54 -1.73 26.03
CA GLY A 526 37.61 -2.71 24.93
C GLY A 526 36.27 -3.27 24.46
N TRP A 527 35.13 -2.68 24.83
CA TRP A 527 33.83 -3.00 24.23
C TRP A 527 33.81 -2.57 22.75
N GLN A 528 33.16 -3.37 21.91
CA GLN A 528 32.90 -3.06 20.51
C GLN A 528 31.41 -3.22 20.23
N ALA A 529 30.81 -2.27 19.53
CA ALA A 529 29.40 -2.36 19.15
C ALA A 529 29.17 -3.55 18.19
N PRO A 530 28.15 -4.39 18.43
CA PRO A 530 27.80 -5.46 17.51
C PRO A 530 27.22 -4.90 16.20
N ARG A 531 27.18 -5.73 15.14
CA ARG A 531 26.61 -5.36 13.82
C ARG A 531 25.24 -4.69 13.99
N GLY A 532 24.98 -3.63 13.25
CA GLY A 532 23.71 -2.89 13.29
C GLY A 532 23.51 -1.97 14.50
N VAL A 533 24.43 -1.92 15.46
CA VAL A 533 24.38 -0.99 16.61
C VAL A 533 25.39 0.15 16.42
N SER A 534 24.95 1.38 16.71
CA SER A 534 25.80 2.59 16.74
C SER A 534 25.53 3.40 18.01
N GLU A 535 26.27 4.49 18.23
CA GLU A 535 26.04 5.44 19.34
C GLU A 535 24.56 5.84 19.51
N ASN A 536 23.82 6.01 18.40
CA ASN A 536 22.48 6.57 18.37
C ASN A 536 21.39 5.64 17.84
N ARG A 537 21.70 4.39 17.45
CA ARG A 537 20.76 3.50 16.76
C ARG A 537 20.97 2.01 17.05
N VAL A 538 19.88 1.24 17.01
CA VAL A 538 19.88 -0.22 16.84
C VAL A 538 19.05 -0.56 15.59
N ALA A 539 19.68 -1.16 14.58
CA ALA A 539 19.03 -1.59 13.33
C ALA A 539 18.64 -3.07 13.40
N LEU A 540 17.38 -3.37 13.06
CA LEU A 540 16.77 -4.70 13.05
C LEU A 540 16.27 -5.03 11.64
N GLY A 541 16.30 -6.30 11.25
CA GLY A 541 15.85 -6.77 9.94
C GLY A 541 14.49 -7.47 9.99
N MET A 542 13.73 -7.41 8.90
CA MET A 542 12.55 -8.25 8.68
C MET A 542 12.53 -8.71 7.22
N SER A 543 12.46 -10.03 6.98
CA SER A 543 12.09 -10.57 5.67
C SER A 543 10.65 -11.06 5.72
N ALA A 544 9.81 -10.50 4.86
CA ALA A 544 8.41 -10.88 4.76
C ALA A 544 7.87 -10.57 3.35
N ALA A 545 6.70 -11.12 3.05
CA ALA A 545 5.98 -10.82 1.82
C ALA A 545 5.29 -9.45 1.89
N PHE A 546 5.83 -8.46 1.18
CA PHE A 546 5.19 -7.16 0.91
C PHE A 546 4.65 -7.07 -0.53
N SER A 547 4.83 -8.14 -1.32
CA SER A 547 4.14 -8.38 -2.59
C SER A 547 3.51 -9.79 -2.63
N GLY A 548 2.82 -10.10 -3.73
CA GLY A 548 2.23 -11.43 -3.96
C GLY A 548 1.02 -11.77 -3.07
N GLY A 549 0.67 -13.07 -3.03
CA GLY A 549 -0.53 -13.58 -2.36
C GLY A 549 -0.47 -13.66 -0.84
N ALA A 550 0.69 -13.38 -0.23
CA ALA A 550 0.88 -13.33 1.22
C ALA A 550 1.05 -11.88 1.75
N ARG A 551 0.92 -10.87 0.88
CA ARG A 551 1.22 -9.46 1.17
C ARG A 551 0.58 -8.89 2.44
N GLU A 552 -0.67 -9.26 2.71
CA GLU A 552 -1.39 -8.76 3.90
C GLU A 552 -0.81 -9.32 5.21
N LEU A 553 -0.23 -10.54 5.19
CA LEU A 553 0.42 -11.13 6.37
C LEU A 553 1.70 -10.35 6.73
N GLY A 554 2.54 -10.07 5.73
CA GLY A 554 3.76 -9.27 5.91
C GLY A 554 3.46 -7.84 6.35
N ARG A 555 2.54 -7.16 5.65
CA ARG A 555 2.11 -5.80 6.01
C ARG A 555 1.58 -5.72 7.45
N ALA A 556 0.74 -6.66 7.87
CA ALA A 556 0.18 -6.64 9.22
C ALA A 556 1.24 -6.90 10.30
N MET A 557 2.15 -7.86 10.07
CA MET A 557 3.26 -8.13 11.00
C MET A 557 4.19 -6.92 11.14
N GLN A 558 4.55 -6.27 10.02
CA GLN A 558 5.33 -5.03 10.02
C GLN A 558 4.62 -3.91 10.77
N LEU A 559 3.33 -3.67 10.49
CA LEU A 559 2.53 -2.63 11.14
C LEU A 559 2.56 -2.77 12.68
N GLY A 560 2.44 -3.99 13.20
CA GLY A 560 2.55 -4.25 14.64
C GLY A 560 3.90 -3.86 15.23
N VAL A 561 4.99 -4.25 14.56
CA VAL A 561 6.36 -3.91 14.97
C VAL A 561 6.61 -2.40 14.88
N ASP A 562 6.21 -1.75 13.79
CA ASP A 562 6.41 -0.32 13.55
C ASP A 562 5.64 0.55 14.56
N VAL A 563 4.41 0.16 14.96
CA VAL A 563 3.65 0.83 16.03
C VAL A 563 4.47 0.86 17.34
N ARG A 564 5.06 -0.27 17.74
CA ARG A 564 5.85 -0.36 18.96
C ARG A 564 7.20 0.37 18.85
N ILE A 565 7.81 0.39 17.66
CA ILE A 565 9.02 1.17 17.38
C ILE A 565 8.76 2.67 17.54
N ARG A 566 7.62 3.17 17.06
CA ARG A 566 7.24 4.59 17.20
C ARG A 566 7.09 5.01 18.67
N GLU A 567 6.42 4.20 19.50
CA GLU A 567 6.34 4.45 20.95
C GLU A 567 7.72 4.61 21.61
N ILE A 568 8.62 3.66 21.35
CA ILE A 568 9.98 3.65 21.91
C ILE A 568 10.80 4.84 21.41
N ASN A 569 10.70 5.17 20.12
CA ASN A 569 11.46 6.25 19.52
C ASN A 569 11.00 7.64 19.99
N GLU A 570 9.71 7.87 20.20
CA GLU A 570 9.21 9.09 20.85
C GLU A 570 9.71 9.24 22.29
N GLN A 571 9.87 8.12 23.01
CA GLN A 571 10.38 8.10 24.38
C GLN A 571 11.91 8.30 24.46
N GLY A 572 12.58 8.56 23.33
CA GLY A 572 14.02 8.82 23.23
C GLY A 572 14.86 7.58 22.90
N GLY A 573 14.22 6.46 22.56
CA GLY A 573 14.87 5.21 22.18
C GLY A 573 15.44 4.42 23.36
N ILE A 574 15.76 3.14 23.12
CA ILE A 574 16.26 2.24 24.16
C ILE A 574 17.67 2.66 24.57
N HIS A 575 17.86 3.02 25.84
CA HIS A 575 19.11 3.57 26.38
C HIS A 575 19.69 4.73 25.54
N GLY A 576 18.83 5.53 24.90
CA GLY A 576 19.26 6.62 24.01
C GLY A 576 19.70 6.18 22.61
N ARG A 577 19.21 5.04 22.12
CA ARG A 577 19.36 4.60 20.72
C ARG A 577 17.99 4.40 20.08
N TYR A 578 17.78 5.04 18.93
CA TYR A 578 16.57 4.85 18.13
C TYR A 578 16.55 3.45 17.50
N ILE A 579 15.37 2.84 17.43
CA ILE A 579 15.18 1.56 16.76
C ILE A 579 14.83 1.81 15.29
N GLU A 580 15.54 1.16 14.37
CA GLU A 580 15.32 1.21 12.91
C GLU A 580 14.93 -0.20 12.43
N LEU A 581 13.78 -0.34 11.78
CA LEU A 581 13.39 -1.58 11.10
C LEU A 581 13.75 -1.50 9.61
N ARG A 582 14.53 -2.47 9.13
CA ARG A 582 14.80 -2.71 7.71
C ARG A 582 13.93 -3.87 7.23
N ALA A 583 12.70 -3.56 6.88
CA ALA A 583 11.80 -4.47 6.19
C ALA A 583 12.24 -4.63 4.72
N LEU A 584 12.41 -5.87 4.26
CA LEU A 584 12.73 -6.22 2.87
C LEU A 584 11.71 -7.23 2.34
N ASP A 585 11.19 -6.98 1.13
CA ASP A 585 10.27 -7.89 0.45
C ASP A 585 10.99 -9.16 0.02
N ASP A 586 10.41 -10.31 0.32
CA ASP A 586 10.76 -11.60 -0.28
C ASP A 586 9.66 -12.16 -1.21
N GLY A 587 8.49 -11.52 -1.29
CA GLY A 587 7.37 -11.99 -2.11
C GLY A 587 6.83 -13.36 -1.69
N TYR A 588 7.14 -13.83 -0.48
CA TYR A 588 6.99 -15.21 -0.01
C TYR A 588 7.90 -16.22 -0.74
N GLU A 589 9.00 -15.81 -1.35
CA GLU A 589 9.92 -16.73 -2.05
C GLU A 589 11.22 -17.03 -1.26
N PRO A 590 11.51 -18.32 -0.94
CA PRO A 590 12.64 -18.70 -0.09
C PRO A 590 14.02 -18.23 -0.58
N ALA A 591 14.18 -18.09 -1.91
CA ALA A 591 15.40 -17.59 -2.51
C ALA A 591 15.59 -16.06 -2.33
N ALA A 592 14.50 -15.30 -2.29
CA ALA A 592 14.56 -13.86 -2.01
C ALA A 592 14.77 -13.61 -0.51
N ALA A 593 14.12 -14.41 0.35
CA ALA A 593 14.35 -14.40 1.79
C ALA A 593 15.84 -14.67 2.14
N HIS A 594 16.47 -15.66 1.51
CA HIS A 594 17.92 -15.91 1.65
C HIS A 594 18.76 -14.67 1.27
N GLN A 595 18.48 -14.04 0.13
CA GLN A 595 19.17 -12.82 -0.31
C GLN A 595 18.94 -11.63 0.62
N ASN A 596 17.82 -11.58 1.33
CA ASN A 596 17.56 -10.54 2.34
C ASN A 596 18.42 -10.75 3.60
N VAL A 597 18.62 -12.00 4.05
CA VAL A 597 19.56 -12.32 5.13
C VAL A 597 21.01 -11.98 4.73
N GLU A 598 21.41 -12.27 3.50
CA GLU A 598 22.76 -11.93 3.00
C GLU A 598 23.02 -10.41 2.98
N LYS A 599 21.98 -9.58 2.82
CA LYS A 599 22.07 -8.11 3.00
C LYS A 599 22.15 -7.74 4.48
N PHE A 600 21.30 -8.34 5.31
CA PHE A 600 21.26 -8.11 6.76
C PHE A 600 22.56 -8.48 7.49
N MET A 601 23.32 -9.44 6.97
CA MET A 601 24.61 -9.87 7.53
C MET A 601 25.80 -8.97 7.18
N GLN A 602 25.66 -8.02 6.25
CA GLN A 602 26.74 -7.09 5.88
C GLN A 602 27.19 -6.22 7.07
N PRO A 603 28.42 -5.65 7.07
CA PRO A 603 28.96 -4.95 8.25
C PRO A 603 28.09 -3.76 8.74
N ASP A 604 27.43 -3.08 7.81
CA ASP A 604 26.48 -1.97 8.04
C ASP A 604 25.01 -2.43 8.17
N GLY A 605 24.78 -3.75 8.19
CA GLY A 605 23.49 -4.44 8.23
C GLY A 605 22.75 -4.32 9.57
N VAL A 606 22.23 -5.44 10.07
CA VAL A 606 21.32 -5.46 11.24
C VAL A 606 21.85 -6.35 12.36
N PHE A 607 21.41 -6.04 13.58
CA PHE A 607 21.77 -6.76 14.79
C PHE A 607 21.04 -8.11 14.90
N ALA A 608 19.71 -8.08 14.72
CA ALA A 608 18.83 -9.24 14.80
C ALA A 608 17.71 -9.13 13.76
N MET A 609 17.08 -10.27 13.45
CA MET A 609 15.83 -10.31 12.69
C MET A 609 14.63 -10.35 13.65
N LEU A 610 13.60 -9.57 13.36
CA LEU A 610 12.39 -9.40 14.17
C LEU A 610 11.15 -9.54 13.29
N GLY A 611 10.25 -10.47 13.62
CA GLY A 611 8.95 -10.57 12.96
C GLY A 611 8.95 -11.08 11.51
N ASN A 612 9.94 -11.92 11.13
CA ASN A 612 9.96 -12.58 9.82
C ASN A 612 8.67 -13.37 9.55
N VAL A 613 8.24 -13.51 8.29
CA VAL A 613 6.97 -14.16 7.92
C VAL A 613 7.18 -15.43 7.08
N GLY A 614 6.62 -16.55 7.55
CA GLY A 614 6.49 -17.79 6.78
C GLY A 614 7.39 -18.95 7.18
N THR A 615 6.90 -20.17 6.98
CA THR A 615 7.66 -21.42 7.18
C THR A 615 8.72 -21.67 6.08
N PRO A 616 8.37 -21.73 4.78
CA PRO A 616 9.35 -22.04 3.72
C PRO A 616 10.41 -20.94 3.54
N THR A 617 10.14 -19.72 3.99
CA THR A 617 11.13 -18.63 4.10
C THR A 617 12.03 -18.81 5.33
N ALA A 618 11.48 -19.18 6.50
CA ALA A 618 12.28 -19.52 7.68
C ALA A 618 13.25 -20.70 7.43
N GLU A 619 12.85 -21.70 6.64
CA GLU A 619 13.69 -22.84 6.21
C GLU A 619 15.01 -22.40 5.56
N THR A 620 15.00 -21.34 4.73
CA THR A 620 16.22 -20.83 4.09
C THR A 620 16.92 -19.72 4.89
N ILE A 621 16.19 -18.99 5.73
CA ILE A 621 16.74 -17.96 6.63
C ILE A 621 17.61 -18.57 7.72
N LEU A 622 17.11 -19.59 8.45
CA LEU A 622 17.76 -20.08 9.68
C LEU A 622 19.20 -20.61 9.47
N PRO A 623 19.51 -21.45 8.47
CA PRO A 623 20.87 -21.99 8.29
C PRO A 623 21.91 -20.90 8.03
N VAL A 624 21.49 -19.77 7.44
CA VAL A 624 22.33 -18.61 7.13
C VAL A 624 22.50 -17.74 8.38
N ALA A 625 21.40 -17.39 9.05
CA ALA A 625 21.41 -16.56 10.26
C ALA A 625 22.18 -17.22 11.42
N LEU A 626 21.97 -18.52 11.67
CA LEU A 626 22.61 -19.27 12.76
C LEU A 626 24.12 -19.39 12.60
N LYS A 627 24.61 -19.52 11.36
CA LYS A 627 26.05 -19.56 11.04
C LYS A 627 26.78 -18.30 11.52
N ASP A 628 26.09 -17.17 11.54
CA ASP A 628 26.60 -15.84 11.90
C ASP A 628 26.11 -15.36 13.28
N ARG A 629 25.49 -16.25 14.06
CA ARG A 629 24.86 -15.99 15.38
C ARG A 629 23.85 -14.84 15.36
N MET A 630 23.19 -14.61 14.23
CA MET A 630 22.13 -13.60 14.14
C MET A 630 20.89 -14.11 14.86
N ILE A 631 20.39 -13.33 15.82
CA ILE A 631 19.16 -13.67 16.54
C ILE A 631 17.97 -13.58 15.58
N VAL A 632 17.11 -14.58 15.58
CA VAL A 632 15.86 -14.64 14.83
C VAL A 632 14.70 -14.71 15.81
N PHE A 633 14.03 -13.57 16.02
CA PHE A 633 13.06 -13.39 17.08
C PHE A 633 11.64 -13.22 16.55
N GLY A 634 10.70 -13.97 17.12
CA GLY A 634 9.26 -13.82 16.89
C GLY A 634 8.85 -14.00 15.44
N THR A 635 9.35 -15.05 14.77
CA THR A 635 8.92 -15.38 13.41
C THR A 635 7.42 -15.73 13.42
N PHE A 636 6.65 -15.12 12.53
CA PHE A 636 5.24 -15.43 12.29
C PHE A 636 5.13 -16.78 11.56
N SER A 637 5.35 -17.85 12.31
CA SER A 637 5.13 -19.24 11.93
C SER A 637 5.07 -20.13 13.18
N GLY A 638 4.16 -21.10 13.16
CA GLY A 638 4.07 -22.18 14.15
C GLY A 638 5.03 -23.35 13.90
N ALA A 639 5.90 -23.28 12.89
CA ALA A 639 6.70 -24.41 12.42
C ALA A 639 7.60 -25.06 13.49
N ALA A 640 7.75 -26.38 13.40
CA ALA A 640 8.56 -27.20 14.30
C ALA A 640 10.07 -26.92 14.14
N LEU A 641 10.51 -26.53 12.94
CA LEU A 641 11.91 -26.17 12.65
C LEU A 641 12.44 -24.99 13.49
N LEU A 642 11.54 -24.11 13.96
CA LEU A 642 11.83 -22.99 14.87
C LEU A 642 11.91 -23.41 16.34
N ARG A 643 11.53 -24.66 16.67
CA ARG A 643 11.14 -25.15 18.01
C ARG A 643 11.78 -26.51 18.32
N LYS A 644 13.04 -26.69 17.94
CA LYS A 644 13.78 -27.93 18.19
C LYS A 644 13.92 -28.18 19.70
N SER A 645 14.09 -29.44 20.08
CA SER A 645 14.45 -29.83 21.45
C SER A 645 15.77 -30.62 21.43
N PRO A 646 16.87 -30.10 22.01
CA PRO A 646 17.02 -28.75 22.57
C PRO A 646 16.88 -27.63 21.50
N PRO A 647 16.55 -26.39 21.92
CA PRO A 647 16.34 -25.27 21.00
C PRO A 647 17.63 -24.79 20.33
N GLU A 648 17.47 -24.12 19.18
CA GLU A 648 18.56 -23.36 18.55
C GLU A 648 18.81 -22.08 19.36
N ARG A 649 20.02 -21.89 19.91
CA ARG A 649 20.32 -20.83 20.90
C ARG A 649 19.94 -19.40 20.46
N TYR A 650 19.94 -19.11 19.16
CA TYR A 650 19.62 -17.78 18.63
C TYR A 650 18.20 -17.65 18.04
N VAL A 651 17.34 -18.67 18.18
CA VAL A 651 15.93 -18.64 17.72
C VAL A 651 15.01 -18.58 18.91
N PHE A 652 14.08 -17.61 18.90
CA PHE A 652 13.09 -17.42 19.96
C PHE A 652 11.72 -17.12 19.36
N ASN A 653 10.66 -17.72 19.91
CA ASN A 653 9.29 -17.58 19.39
C ASN A 653 8.36 -17.14 20.52
N TYR A 654 7.65 -16.02 20.36
CA TYR A 654 6.57 -15.64 21.28
C TYR A 654 5.41 -16.65 21.24
N ARG A 655 4.97 -17.00 20.03
CA ARG A 655 3.72 -17.71 19.75
C ARG A 655 3.80 -19.23 19.86
N ALA A 656 2.64 -19.83 20.14
CA ALA A 656 2.41 -21.27 20.10
C ALA A 656 2.79 -21.90 18.73
N SER A 657 3.04 -23.21 18.72
CA SER A 657 3.37 -23.97 17.51
C SER A 657 2.13 -24.34 16.69
N TYR A 658 2.31 -24.85 15.47
CA TYR A 658 1.21 -25.45 14.71
C TYR A 658 0.73 -26.77 15.34
N GLU A 659 1.59 -27.46 16.10
CA GLU A 659 1.20 -28.63 16.91
C GLU A 659 0.24 -28.20 18.02
N ASP A 660 0.58 -27.16 18.81
CA ASP A 660 -0.31 -26.60 19.83
C ASP A 660 -1.67 -26.17 19.24
N GLU A 661 -1.65 -25.43 18.12
CA GLU A 661 -2.87 -24.97 17.43
C GLU A 661 -3.73 -26.12 16.91
N THR A 662 -3.15 -27.06 16.17
CA THR A 662 -3.91 -28.18 15.57
C THR A 662 -4.40 -29.14 16.63
N ASN A 663 -3.63 -29.37 17.70
CA ASN A 663 -4.07 -30.15 18.85
C ASN A 663 -5.28 -29.51 19.56
N ALA A 664 -5.26 -28.18 19.76
CA ALA A 664 -6.40 -27.44 20.30
C ALA A 664 -7.65 -27.51 19.40
N LEU A 665 -7.48 -27.39 18.07
CA LEU A 665 -8.58 -27.51 17.11
C LEU A 665 -9.17 -28.93 17.03
N ILE A 666 -8.32 -29.97 17.09
CA ILE A 666 -8.76 -31.37 17.08
C ILE A 666 -9.47 -31.74 18.40
N ARG A 667 -8.95 -31.29 19.55
CA ARG A 667 -9.65 -31.39 20.84
C ARG A 667 -11.01 -30.70 20.81
N TYR A 668 -11.09 -29.48 20.26
CA TYR A 668 -12.37 -28.77 20.09
C TYR A 668 -13.36 -29.57 19.22
N PHE A 669 -12.94 -30.12 18.08
CA PHE A 669 -13.82 -30.93 17.24
C PHE A 669 -14.33 -32.20 17.94
N ILE A 670 -13.49 -32.90 18.68
CA ILE A 670 -13.85 -34.20 19.29
C ILE A 670 -14.59 -34.02 20.62
N GLU A 671 -14.09 -33.15 21.52
CA GLU A 671 -14.58 -33.01 22.91
C GLU A 671 -15.66 -31.92 23.07
N GLU A 672 -15.75 -30.98 22.14
CA GLU A 672 -16.70 -29.86 22.16
C GLU A 672 -17.73 -29.89 21.04
N GLN A 673 -17.46 -30.55 19.90
CA GLN A 673 -18.37 -30.66 18.75
C GLN A 673 -18.85 -32.10 18.42
N ASP A 674 -18.46 -33.11 19.22
CA ASP A 674 -18.89 -34.52 19.09
C ASP A 674 -18.59 -35.16 17.71
N VAL A 675 -17.46 -34.77 17.09
CA VAL A 675 -17.01 -35.27 15.79
C VAL A 675 -16.24 -36.59 15.94
N ASP A 676 -16.53 -37.60 15.11
CA ASP A 676 -15.72 -38.84 15.05
C ASP A 676 -14.30 -38.50 14.53
N PRO A 677 -13.23 -38.82 15.29
CA PRO A 677 -11.84 -38.55 14.90
C PRO A 677 -11.47 -39.05 13.49
N ARG A 678 -12.10 -40.11 12.99
CA ARG A 678 -11.86 -40.68 11.65
C ARG A 678 -12.51 -39.89 10.51
N MET A 679 -13.49 -39.05 10.84
CA MET A 679 -14.29 -38.26 9.90
C MET A 679 -13.76 -36.81 9.79
N ILE A 680 -12.57 -36.53 10.34
CA ILE A 680 -11.89 -35.23 10.22
C ILE A 680 -10.99 -35.27 8.98
N ALA A 681 -11.26 -34.39 8.03
CA ALA A 681 -10.46 -34.21 6.83
C ALA A 681 -9.45 -33.06 6.98
N VAL A 682 -8.32 -33.18 6.28
CA VAL A 682 -7.25 -32.17 6.26
C VAL A 682 -7.06 -31.62 4.85
N PHE A 683 -7.20 -30.31 4.72
CA PHE A 683 -6.87 -29.56 3.50
C PHE A 683 -5.62 -28.73 3.74
N TYR A 684 -4.60 -28.87 2.90
CA TYR A 684 -3.29 -28.23 3.15
C TYR A 684 -2.58 -27.76 1.88
N GLN A 685 -1.70 -26.77 2.03
CA GLN A 685 -0.81 -26.32 0.96
C GLN A 685 0.36 -27.31 0.79
N ASP A 686 0.77 -27.59 -0.45
CA ASP A 686 1.92 -28.46 -0.72
C ASP A 686 3.25 -27.68 -0.57
N ASP A 687 3.54 -27.26 0.67
CA ASP A 687 4.78 -26.64 1.13
C ASP A 687 5.03 -26.91 2.63
N GLY A 688 6.18 -26.47 3.17
CA GLY A 688 6.55 -26.73 4.56
C GLY A 688 5.54 -26.22 5.60
N TYR A 689 4.76 -25.17 5.30
CA TYR A 689 3.67 -24.72 6.17
C TYR A 689 2.54 -25.75 6.22
N GLY A 690 2.06 -26.20 5.06
CA GLY A 690 1.00 -27.20 5.01
C GLY A 690 1.43 -28.58 5.51
N GLN A 691 2.69 -28.97 5.32
CA GLN A 691 3.24 -30.24 5.82
C GLN A 691 3.43 -30.24 7.34
N ASP A 692 3.98 -29.18 7.96
CA ASP A 692 4.07 -29.08 9.43
C ASP A 692 2.68 -29.06 10.09
N GLY A 693 1.72 -28.32 9.54
CA GLY A 693 0.36 -28.28 10.08
C GLY A 693 -0.43 -29.57 9.83
N LEU A 694 -0.21 -30.26 8.71
CA LEU A 694 -0.71 -31.63 8.51
C LEU A 694 -0.15 -32.57 9.58
N LYS A 695 1.16 -32.49 9.86
CA LYS A 695 1.83 -33.33 10.85
C LYS A 695 1.26 -33.13 12.26
N GLY A 696 1.02 -31.88 12.67
CA GLY A 696 0.34 -31.58 13.94
C GLY A 696 -1.06 -32.21 14.04
N VAL A 697 -1.84 -32.20 12.95
CA VAL A 697 -3.15 -32.91 12.91
C VAL A 697 -2.98 -34.43 12.97
N GLU A 698 -1.98 -35.01 12.31
CA GLU A 698 -1.69 -36.46 12.41
C GLU A 698 -1.40 -36.90 13.84
N ASP A 699 -0.55 -36.16 14.55
CA ASP A 699 -0.16 -36.49 15.92
C ASP A 699 -1.32 -36.25 16.90
N ALA A 700 -2.03 -35.14 16.78
CA ALA A 700 -3.23 -34.87 17.58
C ALA A 700 -4.35 -35.92 17.37
N LEU A 701 -4.51 -36.45 16.16
CA LEU A 701 -5.46 -37.54 15.88
C LEU A 701 -4.95 -38.93 16.33
N SER A 702 -3.64 -39.08 16.55
CA SER A 702 -3.05 -40.33 17.06
C SER A 702 -3.38 -40.59 18.53
N ASP A 703 -3.55 -39.54 19.34
CA ASP A 703 -4.08 -39.60 20.72
C ASP A 703 -5.46 -40.30 20.77
N TYR A 704 -6.28 -40.11 19.73
CA TYR A 704 -7.60 -40.72 19.59
C TYR A 704 -7.59 -42.04 18.79
N GLY A 705 -6.39 -42.58 18.52
CA GLY A 705 -6.21 -43.89 17.89
C GLY A 705 -6.44 -43.93 16.37
N VAL A 706 -6.42 -42.78 15.68
CA VAL A 706 -6.46 -42.70 14.21
C VAL A 706 -5.04 -42.73 13.66
N ARG A 707 -4.79 -43.52 12.62
CA ARG A 707 -3.47 -43.68 12.01
C ARG A 707 -3.28 -42.71 10.83
N PRO A 708 -2.06 -42.21 10.55
CA PRO A 708 -1.83 -41.23 9.48
C PRO A 708 -2.32 -41.60 8.07
N HIS A 709 -2.49 -42.89 7.75
CA HIS A 709 -3.03 -43.35 6.46
C HIS A 709 -4.56 -43.46 6.41
N GLU A 710 -5.26 -43.25 7.53
CA GLU A 710 -6.72 -43.31 7.65
C GLU A 710 -7.35 -41.91 7.47
N ILE A 711 -6.59 -40.85 7.79
CA ILE A 711 -7.01 -39.45 7.68
C ILE A 711 -7.25 -39.07 6.21
N ALA A 712 -8.37 -38.40 5.93
CA ALA A 712 -8.71 -37.92 4.60
C ALA A 712 -7.95 -36.63 4.24
N LYS A 713 -6.87 -36.76 3.45
CA LYS A 713 -5.93 -35.68 3.13
C LYS A 713 -6.11 -35.17 1.69
N PHE A 714 -6.08 -33.85 1.51
CA PHE A 714 -6.25 -33.18 0.22
C PHE A 714 -5.31 -31.97 0.11
N SER A 715 -4.44 -31.94 -0.89
CA SER A 715 -3.48 -30.84 -1.08
C SER A 715 -3.72 -30.01 -2.34
N TYR A 716 -3.29 -28.75 -2.29
CA TYR A 716 -3.19 -27.87 -3.46
C TYR A 716 -1.77 -27.29 -3.55
N GLN A 717 -1.34 -26.93 -4.76
CA GLN A 717 0.02 -26.45 -4.97
C GLN A 717 0.27 -25.05 -4.35
N ARG A 718 1.51 -24.81 -3.94
CA ARG A 718 1.98 -23.52 -3.42
C ARG A 718 1.80 -22.39 -4.45
N ASN A 719 1.57 -21.16 -3.96
CA ASN A 719 1.49 -19.93 -4.76
C ASN A 719 0.47 -19.95 -5.93
N THR A 720 -0.54 -20.83 -5.86
CA THR A 720 -1.71 -20.83 -6.76
C THR A 720 -3.03 -20.81 -5.97
N ALA A 721 -4.08 -20.31 -6.61
CA ALA A 721 -5.45 -20.34 -6.09
C ALA A 721 -6.33 -21.39 -6.80
N GLN A 722 -5.69 -22.34 -7.51
CA GLN A 722 -6.32 -23.51 -8.10
C GLN A 722 -6.48 -24.60 -7.03
N ILE A 723 -7.72 -24.83 -6.60
CA ILE A 723 -8.07 -25.82 -5.56
C ILE A 723 -8.97 -26.94 -6.12
N GLU A 724 -9.27 -26.92 -7.41
CA GLU A 724 -10.38 -27.65 -8.02
C GLU A 724 -10.23 -29.18 -7.86
N GLY A 725 -9.00 -29.71 -7.99
CA GLY A 725 -8.71 -31.13 -7.78
C GLY A 725 -8.90 -31.58 -6.33
N ALA A 726 -8.41 -30.79 -5.37
CA ALA A 726 -8.60 -31.06 -3.94
C ALA A 726 -10.08 -30.99 -3.55
N ALA A 727 -10.77 -29.93 -3.97
CA ALA A 727 -12.20 -29.75 -3.73
C ALA A 727 -13.04 -30.87 -4.37
N GLN A 728 -12.73 -31.29 -5.60
CA GLN A 728 -13.41 -32.41 -6.25
C GLN A 728 -13.15 -33.75 -5.52
N GLY A 729 -11.93 -33.96 -5.00
CA GLY A 729 -11.60 -35.11 -4.15
C GLY A 729 -12.41 -35.14 -2.85
N MET A 730 -12.53 -33.99 -2.17
CA MET A 730 -13.34 -33.86 -0.94
C MET A 730 -14.84 -34.06 -1.23
N LEU A 731 -15.37 -33.46 -2.30
CA LEU A 731 -16.75 -33.63 -2.71
C LEU A 731 -17.09 -35.08 -3.07
N GLY A 732 -16.15 -35.80 -3.69
CA GLY A 732 -16.29 -37.23 -3.98
C GLY A 732 -16.30 -38.14 -2.75
N ARG A 733 -15.90 -37.63 -1.57
CA ARG A 733 -15.88 -38.34 -0.28
C ARG A 733 -16.71 -37.62 0.80
N LEU A 734 -17.64 -36.74 0.43
CA LEU A 734 -18.28 -35.83 1.39
C LEU A 734 -19.08 -36.53 2.51
N SER A 735 -19.57 -37.75 2.26
CA SER A 735 -20.21 -38.61 3.26
C SER A 735 -19.25 -39.20 4.31
N GLU A 736 -17.94 -39.10 4.09
CA GLU A 736 -16.87 -39.55 4.98
C GLU A 736 -16.25 -38.38 5.78
N ILE A 737 -16.81 -37.17 5.66
CA ILE A 737 -16.26 -35.94 6.24
C ILE A 737 -17.32 -35.28 7.14
N GLN A 738 -17.05 -35.23 8.44
CA GLN A 738 -17.84 -34.48 9.43
C GLN A 738 -17.22 -33.11 9.73
N ALA A 739 -15.89 -32.99 9.72
CA ALA A 739 -15.19 -31.73 9.98
C ALA A 739 -13.98 -31.55 9.07
N VAL A 740 -13.51 -30.31 8.92
CA VAL A 740 -12.31 -29.98 8.11
C VAL A 740 -11.36 -29.10 8.90
N VAL A 741 -10.07 -29.47 8.92
CA VAL A 741 -8.96 -28.58 9.33
C VAL A 741 -8.22 -28.12 8.08
N ALA A 742 -8.00 -26.82 7.95
CA ALA A 742 -7.36 -26.18 6.80
C ALA A 742 -6.04 -25.50 7.18
N ILE A 743 -4.95 -25.96 6.56
CA ILE A 743 -3.60 -25.41 6.66
C ILE A 743 -3.24 -24.79 5.31
N SER A 744 -3.93 -23.70 5.00
CA SER A 744 -3.97 -23.08 3.66
C SER A 744 -3.90 -21.55 3.75
N THR A 745 -3.82 -20.86 2.62
CA THR A 745 -4.01 -19.40 2.53
C THR A 745 -5.48 -19.03 2.66
N TYR A 746 -5.78 -17.78 3.08
CA TYR A 746 -7.16 -17.28 3.21
C TYR A 746 -8.00 -17.46 1.93
N THR A 747 -7.44 -17.17 0.75
CA THR A 747 -8.13 -17.37 -0.53
C THR A 747 -8.40 -18.84 -0.85
N ALA A 748 -7.47 -19.75 -0.54
CA ALA A 748 -7.68 -21.19 -0.76
C ALA A 748 -8.73 -21.76 0.19
N SER A 749 -8.66 -21.40 1.48
CA SER A 749 -9.67 -21.76 2.49
C SER A 749 -11.06 -21.29 2.08
N ALA A 750 -11.26 -19.98 1.86
CA ALA A 750 -12.60 -19.42 1.59
C ALA A 750 -13.24 -20.02 0.33
N ARG A 751 -12.45 -20.29 -0.72
CA ARG A 751 -12.91 -20.97 -1.94
C ARG A 751 -13.34 -22.41 -1.67
N LEU A 752 -12.58 -23.15 -0.86
CA LEU A 752 -12.93 -24.53 -0.49
C LEU A 752 -14.17 -24.56 0.38
N THR A 753 -14.22 -23.77 1.46
CA THR A 753 -15.37 -23.70 2.36
C THR A 753 -16.65 -23.38 1.59
N LYS A 754 -16.63 -22.37 0.71
CA LYS A 754 -17.76 -22.06 -0.18
C LYS A 754 -18.16 -23.26 -1.04
N ARG A 755 -17.20 -23.96 -1.66
CA ARG A 755 -17.48 -25.09 -2.54
C ARG A 755 -18.03 -26.33 -1.83
N LEU A 756 -17.62 -26.57 -0.58
CA LEU A 756 -18.20 -27.62 0.29
C LEU A 756 -19.59 -27.22 0.81
N ARG A 757 -19.75 -25.99 1.31
CA ARG A 757 -21.05 -25.45 1.76
C ARG A 757 -22.10 -25.47 0.65
N GLN A 758 -21.72 -25.12 -0.58
CA GLN A 758 -22.59 -25.22 -1.77
C GLN A 758 -23.00 -26.65 -2.14
N ALA A 759 -22.26 -27.67 -1.67
CA ALA A 759 -22.62 -29.08 -1.83
C ALA A 759 -23.35 -29.66 -0.60
N GLY A 760 -23.74 -28.82 0.37
CA GLY A 760 -24.50 -29.22 1.56
C GLY A 760 -23.65 -29.58 2.78
N PHE A 761 -22.34 -29.32 2.79
CA PHE A 761 -21.50 -29.54 3.98
C PHE A 761 -21.84 -28.55 5.11
N THR A 762 -22.47 -29.05 6.18
CA THR A 762 -22.87 -28.25 7.36
C THR A 762 -21.89 -28.35 8.54
N GLY A 763 -20.88 -29.23 8.47
CA GLY A 763 -19.94 -29.47 9.57
C GLY A 763 -19.03 -28.28 9.92
N PRO A 764 -18.32 -28.34 11.07
CA PRO A 764 -17.35 -27.33 11.45
C PRO A 764 -16.12 -27.34 10.53
N PHE A 765 -15.55 -26.15 10.34
CA PHE A 765 -14.41 -25.91 9.46
C PHE A 765 -13.45 -24.99 10.21
N ALA A 766 -12.20 -25.39 10.41
CA ALA A 766 -11.21 -24.64 11.20
C ALA A 766 -9.93 -24.35 10.41
N ASN A 767 -9.23 -23.28 10.77
CA ASN A 767 -7.94 -22.88 10.22
C ASN A 767 -6.93 -22.57 11.35
N VAL A 768 -5.64 -22.74 11.07
CA VAL A 768 -4.55 -22.22 11.91
C VAL A 768 -4.33 -20.71 11.69
N SER A 769 -3.77 -19.99 12.67
CA SER A 769 -3.73 -18.52 12.70
C SER A 769 -3.02 -17.89 11.49
N PHE A 770 -2.06 -18.61 10.92
CA PHE A 770 -1.30 -18.19 9.73
C PHE A 770 -2.18 -17.99 8.48
N VAL A 771 -3.44 -18.48 8.48
CA VAL A 771 -4.41 -18.15 7.43
C VAL A 771 -4.63 -16.64 7.28
N GLY A 772 -4.48 -15.86 8.35
CA GLY A 772 -4.79 -14.43 8.40
C GLY A 772 -6.29 -14.18 8.52
N ALA A 773 -6.78 -14.10 9.76
CA ALA A 773 -8.22 -14.05 10.05
C ALA A 773 -8.95 -12.88 9.36
N ARG A 774 -8.48 -11.62 9.48
CA ARG A 774 -9.11 -10.48 8.80
C ARG A 774 -9.22 -10.68 7.28
N ALA A 775 -8.15 -11.14 6.64
CA ALA A 775 -8.13 -11.41 5.19
C ALA A 775 -9.09 -12.55 4.79
N LEU A 776 -9.26 -13.57 5.66
CA LEU A 776 -10.26 -14.62 5.48
C LEU A 776 -11.70 -14.09 5.59
N ALA A 777 -11.99 -13.21 6.56
CA ALA A 777 -13.29 -12.55 6.69
C ALA A 777 -13.60 -11.64 5.50
N GLU A 778 -12.61 -10.91 4.99
CA GLU A 778 -12.74 -10.07 3.79
C GLU A 778 -13.02 -10.92 2.54
N GLN A 779 -12.34 -12.06 2.36
CA GLN A 779 -12.70 -13.01 1.28
C GLN A 779 -14.12 -13.58 1.44
N PHE A 780 -14.60 -13.85 2.65
CA PHE A 780 -16.01 -14.23 2.83
C PHE A 780 -16.99 -13.10 2.53
N LYS A 781 -16.64 -11.83 2.81
CA LYS A 781 -17.46 -10.67 2.40
C LYS A 781 -17.54 -10.52 0.87
N GLU A 782 -16.48 -10.86 0.13
CA GLU A 782 -16.51 -10.93 -1.34
C GLU A 782 -17.27 -12.17 -1.87
N LEU A 783 -17.15 -13.32 -1.21
CA LEU A 783 -17.67 -14.60 -1.71
C LEU A 783 -19.10 -14.92 -1.23
N GLY A 784 -19.60 -14.26 -0.20
CA GLY A 784 -20.85 -14.57 0.50
C GLY A 784 -20.57 -14.89 1.97
N VAL A 785 -21.03 -14.04 2.88
CA VAL A 785 -20.79 -14.19 4.33
C VAL A 785 -21.42 -15.46 4.90
N GLU A 786 -22.49 -15.95 4.26
CA GLU A 786 -23.18 -17.20 4.60
C GLU A 786 -22.31 -18.46 4.44
N TYR A 787 -21.25 -18.40 3.63
CA TYR A 787 -20.28 -19.50 3.52
C TYR A 787 -19.26 -19.49 4.65
N GLY A 788 -19.02 -18.32 5.26
CA GLY A 788 -18.08 -18.13 6.36
C GLY A 788 -18.68 -18.38 7.74
N GLU A 789 -20.02 -18.37 7.89
CA GLU A 789 -20.68 -18.61 9.17
C GLU A 789 -20.19 -19.92 9.83
N GLY A 790 -19.73 -19.78 11.08
CA GLY A 790 -19.24 -20.88 11.89
C GLY A 790 -17.80 -21.34 11.59
N VAL A 791 -17.09 -20.70 10.64
CA VAL A 791 -15.67 -21.00 10.38
C VAL A 791 -14.83 -20.56 11.56
N VAL A 792 -14.05 -21.49 12.12
CA VAL A 792 -13.14 -21.25 13.24
C VAL A 792 -11.74 -20.90 12.71
N VAL A 793 -11.05 -20.03 13.44
CA VAL A 793 -9.62 -19.74 13.28
C VAL A 793 -9.00 -19.77 14.68
N SER A 794 -7.98 -20.62 14.89
CA SER A 794 -7.16 -20.53 16.10
C SER A 794 -6.26 -19.29 16.03
N GLN A 795 -5.99 -18.70 17.18
CA GLN A 795 -5.19 -17.49 17.33
C GLN A 795 -4.10 -17.73 18.35
N VAL A 796 -2.97 -17.06 18.17
CA VAL A 796 -1.83 -17.07 19.10
C VAL A 796 -1.66 -15.74 19.84
N VAL A 797 -2.71 -14.92 19.83
CA VAL A 797 -2.88 -13.69 20.61
C VAL A 797 -4.34 -13.65 21.13
N PRO A 798 -4.63 -12.96 22.24
CA PRO A 798 -6.02 -12.74 22.66
C PRO A 798 -6.81 -11.91 21.62
N PRO A 799 -8.16 -11.95 21.66
CA PRO A 799 -9.00 -11.12 20.80
C PRO A 799 -8.61 -9.64 20.83
N PHE A 800 -8.41 -9.03 19.66
CA PHE A 800 -7.90 -7.66 19.54
C PHE A 800 -8.91 -6.59 20.02
N ASP A 801 -10.16 -6.97 20.26
CA ASP A 801 -11.24 -6.15 20.81
C ASP A 801 -11.38 -6.27 22.34
N SER A 802 -10.66 -7.23 22.96
CA SER A 802 -10.70 -7.50 24.39
C SER A 802 -10.17 -6.36 25.28
N TYR A 803 -10.43 -6.49 26.58
CA TYR A 803 -10.00 -5.56 27.63
C TYR A 803 -8.66 -5.93 28.28
N ALA A 804 -7.90 -6.88 27.69
CA ALA A 804 -6.57 -7.22 28.16
C ALA A 804 -5.65 -5.99 28.05
N THR A 805 -4.88 -5.66 29.10
CA THR A 805 -4.20 -4.35 29.20
C THR A 805 -3.11 -4.16 28.14
N GLY A 806 -2.49 -5.22 27.64
CA GLY A 806 -1.58 -5.19 26.50
C GLY A 806 -2.31 -4.90 25.18
N VAL A 807 -3.51 -5.47 24.99
CA VAL A 807 -4.39 -5.22 23.83
C VAL A 807 -4.91 -3.78 23.84
N LEU A 808 -5.24 -3.23 25.01
CA LEU A 808 -5.65 -1.83 25.15
C LEU A 808 -4.52 -0.86 24.75
N ARG A 809 -3.27 -1.10 25.22
CA ARG A 809 -2.09 -0.32 24.81
C ARG A 809 -1.83 -0.41 23.31
N TYR A 810 -1.90 -1.62 22.74
CA TYR A 810 -1.76 -1.84 21.30
C TYR A 810 -2.80 -1.02 20.50
N ARG A 811 -4.08 -1.04 20.89
CA ARG A 811 -5.14 -0.26 20.23
C ARG A 811 -4.93 1.25 20.35
N GLU A 812 -4.51 1.71 21.52
CA GLU A 812 -4.17 3.11 21.78
C GLU A 812 -3.01 3.57 20.89
N ALA A 813 -1.89 2.83 20.89
CA ALA A 813 -0.74 3.10 20.05
C ALA A 813 -1.06 3.01 18.55
N LEU A 814 -1.80 2.00 18.10
CA LEU A 814 -2.23 1.86 16.71
C LEU A 814 -3.09 3.05 16.27
N SER A 815 -4.12 3.41 17.04
CA SER A 815 -4.99 4.55 16.73
C SER A 815 -4.24 5.90 16.76
N ARG A 816 -3.18 6.02 17.56
CA ARG A 816 -2.35 7.23 17.67
C ARG A 816 -1.37 7.38 16.51
N PHE A 817 -0.74 6.30 16.05
CA PHE A 817 0.30 6.36 15.01
C PHE A 817 -0.20 6.03 13.60
N TYR A 818 -1.28 5.26 13.50
CA TYR A 818 -1.89 4.79 12.24
C TYR A 818 -3.43 4.84 12.35
N PRO A 819 -4.05 6.02 12.55
CA PRO A 819 -5.49 6.17 12.82
C PRO A 819 -6.44 5.60 11.74
N ASN A 820 -5.92 5.31 10.54
CA ASN A 820 -6.67 4.73 9.43
C ASN A 820 -6.55 3.20 9.32
N GLU A 821 -5.65 2.56 10.10
CA GLU A 821 -5.51 1.11 10.16
C GLU A 821 -6.41 0.53 11.26
N GLN A 822 -6.94 -0.68 11.04
CA GLN A 822 -7.77 -1.38 12.02
C GLN A 822 -6.96 -2.42 12.81
N PRO A 823 -7.31 -2.68 14.09
CA PRO A 823 -6.76 -3.80 14.84
C PRO A 823 -6.94 -5.14 14.09
N ASP A 824 -5.87 -5.94 14.05
CA ASP A 824 -5.87 -7.30 13.52
C ASP A 824 -4.99 -8.20 14.40
N PHE A 825 -5.20 -9.51 14.33
CA PHE A 825 -4.45 -10.50 15.11
C PHE A 825 -2.95 -10.51 14.78
N ILE A 826 -2.57 -10.32 13.51
CA ILE A 826 -1.15 -10.37 13.09
C ILE A 826 -0.42 -9.08 13.51
N SER A 827 -1.06 -7.92 13.41
CA SER A 827 -0.48 -6.67 13.90
C SER A 827 -0.46 -6.58 15.44
N LEU A 828 -1.37 -7.26 16.13
CA LEU A 828 -1.24 -7.50 17.58
C LEU A 828 -0.06 -8.43 17.90
N GLU A 829 0.16 -9.51 17.13
CA GLU A 829 1.31 -10.40 17.31
C GLU A 829 2.64 -9.65 17.08
N GLY A 830 2.74 -8.85 16.01
CA GLY A 830 3.92 -8.01 15.73
C GLY A 830 4.20 -6.99 16.85
N TYR A 831 3.16 -6.38 17.43
CA TYR A 831 3.29 -5.47 18.57
C TYR A 831 3.79 -6.18 19.83
N ILE A 832 3.27 -7.38 20.12
CA ILE A 832 3.71 -8.22 21.26
C ILE A 832 5.17 -8.67 21.07
N VAL A 833 5.52 -9.17 19.88
CA VAL A 833 6.87 -9.59 19.49
C VAL A 833 7.88 -8.45 19.65
N ALA A 834 7.57 -7.26 19.15
CA ALA A 834 8.41 -6.08 19.34
C ALA A 834 8.51 -5.65 20.80
N THR A 835 7.40 -5.67 21.55
CA THR A 835 7.39 -5.31 22.98
C THR A 835 8.29 -6.23 23.81
N LEU A 836 8.21 -7.54 23.57
CA LEU A 836 9.01 -8.54 24.26
C LEU A 836 10.51 -8.42 23.93
N PHE A 837 10.85 -8.15 22.66
CA PHE A 837 12.24 -7.94 22.25
C PHE A 837 12.83 -6.62 22.80
N PHE A 838 12.05 -5.55 22.85
CA PHE A 838 12.49 -4.26 23.38
C PHE A 838 12.65 -4.28 24.89
N HIS A 839 11.79 -5.01 25.62
CA HIS A 839 11.97 -5.31 27.05
C HIS A 839 13.28 -6.07 27.33
N ALA A 840 13.75 -6.91 26.39
CA ALA A 840 15.04 -7.58 26.48
C ALA A 840 16.21 -6.61 26.25
N LEU A 841 16.15 -5.74 25.23
CA LEU A 841 17.15 -4.69 25.00
C LEU A 841 17.21 -3.68 26.18
N GLU A 842 16.07 -3.32 26.76
CA GLU A 842 15.98 -2.47 27.95
C GLU A 842 16.68 -3.12 29.15
N ARG A 843 16.50 -4.43 29.36
CA ARG A 843 17.17 -5.20 30.43
C ARG A 843 18.66 -5.44 30.18
N ALA A 844 19.07 -5.70 28.94
CA ALA A 844 20.48 -5.94 28.56
C ALA A 844 21.37 -4.68 28.70
N GLY A 845 20.77 -3.49 28.75
CA GLY A 845 21.49 -2.24 28.99
C GLY A 845 22.01 -1.58 27.71
N ARG A 846 22.93 -0.62 27.84
CA ARG A 846 23.50 0.10 26.68
C ARG A 846 24.65 -0.64 25.99
N HIS A 847 25.42 -1.44 26.73
CA HIS A 847 26.64 -2.10 26.22
C HIS A 847 26.43 -3.61 26.11
N PHE A 848 25.41 -3.98 25.32
CA PHE A 848 25.06 -5.37 25.01
C PHE A 848 25.80 -5.89 23.77
N ASP A 849 25.75 -7.21 23.61
CA ASP A 849 26.15 -7.99 22.44
C ASP A 849 25.11 -9.10 22.18
N THR A 850 25.40 -10.05 21.29
CA THR A 850 24.51 -11.18 20.99
C THR A 850 24.27 -12.07 22.20
N GLU A 851 25.33 -12.50 22.90
CA GLU A 851 25.22 -13.51 23.96
C GLU A 851 24.54 -12.91 25.20
N SER A 852 24.87 -11.67 25.58
CA SER A 852 24.24 -10.98 26.70
C SER A 852 22.75 -10.69 26.47
N LEU A 853 22.29 -10.49 25.22
CA LEU A 853 20.86 -10.44 24.93
C LEU A 853 20.19 -11.82 24.95
N VAL A 854 20.86 -12.86 24.47
CA VAL A 854 20.37 -14.25 24.57
C VAL A 854 20.23 -14.66 26.05
N ASP A 855 21.25 -14.43 26.87
CA ASP A 855 21.21 -14.70 28.31
C ASP A 855 20.15 -13.84 29.02
N THR A 856 19.89 -12.62 28.54
CA THR A 856 18.78 -11.78 29.03
C THR A 856 17.43 -12.37 28.66
N LEU A 857 17.25 -12.91 27.45
CA LEU A 857 16.03 -13.61 27.04
C LEU A 857 15.84 -14.91 27.82
N GLU A 858 16.87 -15.76 27.94
CA GLU A 858 16.88 -16.99 28.75
C GLU A 858 16.64 -16.74 30.26
N SER A 859 16.67 -15.48 30.71
CA SER A 859 16.31 -15.06 32.08
C SER A 859 14.84 -14.61 32.25
N PHE A 860 14.01 -14.69 31.21
CA PHE A 860 12.60 -14.30 31.29
C PHE A 860 11.78 -15.43 31.91
N ASP A 861 11.41 -15.26 33.19
CA ASP A 861 10.49 -16.14 33.91
C ASP A 861 9.26 -15.33 34.32
N GLY A 862 8.06 -15.72 33.83
CA GLY A 862 6.78 -15.09 34.21
C GLY A 862 6.58 -13.64 33.78
N VAL A 863 7.05 -13.24 32.59
CA VAL A 863 6.90 -11.85 32.07
C VAL A 863 5.46 -11.59 31.61
N ASP A 864 4.69 -10.87 32.43
CA ASP A 864 3.35 -10.40 32.06
C ASP A 864 3.41 -9.19 31.11
N LEU A 865 2.83 -9.35 29.91
CA LEU A 865 2.65 -8.29 28.92
C LEU A 865 1.24 -7.67 28.94
N GLY A 866 0.37 -8.09 29.88
CA GLY A 866 -1.02 -7.68 29.97
C GLY A 866 -1.95 -8.40 28.98
N ILE A 867 -1.53 -9.55 28.44
CA ILE A 867 -2.25 -10.30 27.38
C ILE A 867 -3.06 -11.50 27.91
N GLY A 868 -3.08 -11.71 29.24
CA GLY A 868 -3.77 -12.83 29.89
C GLY A 868 -2.94 -14.12 30.01
N GLU A 869 -1.67 -14.09 29.60
CA GLU A 869 -0.70 -15.18 29.70
C GLU A 869 0.68 -14.60 30.05
N THR A 870 1.51 -15.34 30.82
CA THR A 870 2.85 -14.89 31.23
C THR A 870 3.95 -15.55 30.41
N ILE A 871 4.83 -14.76 29.81
CA ILE A 871 5.86 -15.24 28.89
C ILE A 871 7.09 -15.74 29.64
N THR A 872 7.58 -16.92 29.26
CA THR A 872 8.77 -17.54 29.85
C THR A 872 9.69 -18.10 28.77
N PHE A 873 11.00 -17.88 28.87
CA PHE A 873 12.04 -18.51 28.06
C PHE A 873 13.11 -19.11 28.97
N ARG A 874 13.73 -20.22 28.54
CA ARG A 874 14.79 -20.92 29.29
C ARG A 874 15.77 -21.54 28.31
N ALA A 875 17.03 -21.78 28.68
CA ALA A 875 18.01 -22.45 27.80
C ALA A 875 17.60 -23.87 27.29
N SER A 876 16.52 -24.46 27.85
CA SER A 876 15.90 -25.71 27.39
C SER A 876 14.66 -25.52 26.50
N ASP A 877 14.10 -24.31 26.43
CA ASP A 877 12.83 -24.01 25.78
C ASP A 877 12.74 -22.51 25.38
N HIS A 878 12.69 -22.26 24.06
CA HIS A 878 12.61 -20.92 23.47
C HIS A 878 11.21 -20.60 22.89
N GLN A 879 10.17 -21.33 23.31
CA GLN A 879 8.77 -20.97 23.05
C GLN A 879 8.18 -20.21 24.25
N GLY A 880 7.84 -18.94 24.03
CA GLY A 880 7.39 -18.01 25.06
C GLY A 880 5.97 -18.25 25.56
N SER A 881 5.12 -18.89 24.75
CA SER A 881 3.73 -19.21 25.06
C SER A 881 3.27 -20.43 24.27
N HIS A 882 2.49 -21.30 24.94
CA HIS A 882 1.71 -22.39 24.33
C HIS A 882 0.21 -22.04 24.24
N ARG A 883 -0.16 -20.79 24.57
CA ARG A 883 -1.56 -20.38 24.64
C ARG A 883 -2.14 -20.24 23.22
N VAL A 884 -3.22 -20.97 22.99
CA VAL A 884 -4.06 -20.87 21.79
C VAL A 884 -5.41 -20.31 22.23
N TRP A 885 -5.92 -19.33 21.49
CA TRP A 885 -7.26 -18.76 21.65
C TRP A 885 -8.13 -19.20 20.46
N GLY A 886 -9.43 -19.38 20.67
CA GLY A 886 -10.38 -19.66 19.59
C GLY A 886 -11.09 -18.39 19.11
N THR A 887 -11.26 -18.26 17.80
CA THR A 887 -12.18 -17.27 17.21
C THR A 887 -13.06 -17.92 16.14
N GLN A 888 -14.31 -17.47 16.02
CA GLN A 888 -15.27 -17.97 15.04
C GLN A 888 -15.88 -16.81 14.24
N LEU A 889 -16.12 -17.01 12.95
CA LEU A 889 -16.76 -16.01 12.10
C LEU A 889 -18.29 -16.07 12.25
N ASN A 890 -18.89 -14.93 12.57
CA ASN A 890 -20.33 -14.79 12.72
C ASN A 890 -21.02 -14.29 11.44
N ARG A 891 -22.35 -14.10 11.51
CA ARG A 891 -23.20 -13.74 10.36
C ARG A 891 -22.88 -12.40 9.71
N ASP A 892 -22.31 -11.46 10.46
CA ASP A 892 -21.93 -10.14 9.96
C ASP A 892 -20.53 -10.14 9.32
N GLY A 893 -19.87 -11.31 9.25
CA GLY A 893 -18.50 -11.45 8.78
C GLY A 893 -17.48 -10.78 9.71
N ALA A 894 -17.76 -10.80 11.03
CA ALA A 894 -16.83 -10.42 12.08
C ALA A 894 -16.39 -11.67 12.86
N PHE A 895 -15.26 -11.58 13.56
CA PHE A 895 -14.82 -12.63 14.48
C PHE A 895 -15.32 -12.36 15.90
N GLU A 896 -15.79 -13.42 16.55
CA GLU A 896 -16.11 -13.47 17.98
C GLU A 896 -15.28 -14.56 18.67
N ALA A 897 -15.01 -14.39 19.97
CA ALA A 897 -14.17 -15.31 20.72
C ALA A 897 -14.93 -16.61 21.06
N VAL A 898 -14.31 -17.76 20.79
CA VAL A 898 -14.85 -19.09 21.12
C VAL A 898 -13.88 -19.86 22.01
N ARG A 899 -14.39 -20.63 22.97
CA ARG A 899 -13.57 -21.50 23.82
C ARG A 899 -13.23 -22.77 23.04
N LEU A 900 -11.96 -23.17 23.02
CA LEU A 900 -11.53 -24.42 22.41
C LEU A 900 -11.65 -25.60 23.40
N SER A 901 -11.77 -25.32 24.71
CA SER A 901 -12.22 -26.29 25.72
C SER A 901 -13.11 -25.67 26.80
N LYS A 902 -14.09 -26.43 27.30
CA LYS A 902 -14.91 -26.15 28.49
C LYS A 902 -14.12 -25.75 29.75
N LYS A 903 -12.84 -26.14 29.84
CA LYS A 903 -11.95 -25.84 30.97
C LYS A 903 -11.37 -24.42 30.94
N GLU A 904 -11.49 -23.71 29.82
CA GLU A 904 -10.90 -22.39 29.62
C GLU A 904 -11.82 -21.27 30.10
N THR A 905 -11.24 -20.22 30.68
CA THR A 905 -11.85 -18.89 30.74
C THR A 905 -11.64 -18.14 29.42
N LEU A 906 -12.63 -17.34 29.03
CA LEU A 906 -12.50 -16.32 27.97
C LEU A 906 -11.78 -15.08 28.54
#